data_AF-A0A9P8P2Q3-F1
#
_entry.id   AF-A0A9P8P2Q3-F1
#
_cell.length_a   1.000
_cell.length_b   1.000
_cell.length_c   1.000
_cell.angle_alpha   90.00
_cell.angle_beta   90.00
_cell.angle_gamma   90.00
#
_symmetry.space_group_name_H-M   'P 1'
#
loop_
_entity.id
_entity.type
_entity.pdbx_description
1 polymer ?
#
loop_
_entity_poly.entity_id
_entity_poly.type
_entity_poly.pdbx_seq_one_letter_code
_entity_poly.pdbx_strand_id
1 'polypeptide(L)'
;MFGSVIRALRPAFVRRIHTNDTVSIKNLRYKGLINDTETLLRVSTDLITDFGQASTDDDLKYSINYAVLSRDIRGFERRNINRSFRSVLQLGDGLFKDVLFESTNCKHATLTFDMEKQNCQVRVEMQRDLESEATSAIKVTNIAVDTLIGVFKEERLAKQPVVLELVLTVTGDVSIDNVISAVKQYVSDSQFKTVEALVLNVSKLVFQVADAVDVCEVSVLKPEAIEETDGVGVSVKRSRQELADMAIVDFEGISSEFVPNLGQDTAIVEGKHTVYLAVGSNQGAQVSNIERALKELEAREINVVATSTLFRSKPMYFLDQPDFVNGCIKVETFLQPQELLDKIKEIEYEALKRVKHFDNGPRSIDLDILLYDGTIFNAPNLNIPHISMLERPFVLAPLCELVPPDMLHPVTAEPIHNHWRQLKATTPANELQPFVNLPGAKMLPFGSKTFLMGILNVTPDSFSDGSVANLAVDHALSKVEDMVSSGVDVIDLGGCSTRPGAVQVSEKEELSRVLPVLDQIRKQFPDVVLSIDTYRSGVALESARRGAHIINDVSGGLFDERIFDVAAETGMAYILGHTRGDVSTMARLTDYQDFEDGIKQYSQLTPFMSRVCKELATALDKLEKAGVRRWQVLLDPGLGFAKNSSQNIELIRDLDKLKNYKQLSQSYTSFDNIPVLMGPSRKRFIGEATGKAAGDRLFGTAAAVTACIASGSDMVRVHDYKEMKDITAMADLTELGDVASFSALVASLCVKVGSTAGRRTVLGNVTGLSASVTLDNARLTVSGKMVESSALVARDLWAAPDRITGFSQVTDLATVVALGDRSDRF
;
A
#
# COMPACT_ATOMS: atom_id res chain seq x y z
N MET A 1 79.61 44.57 -16.76
CA MET A 1 78.70 45.09 -17.80
C MET A 1 77.53 44.14 -17.91
N PHE A 2 76.31 44.67 -17.91
CA PHE A 2 75.11 44.22 -18.64
C PHE A 2 74.93 42.69 -18.83
N GLY A 3 73.87 42.04 -18.42
CA GLY A 3 72.52 42.51 -18.11
C GLY A 3 71.53 41.38 -18.41
N SER A 4 70.36 41.48 -17.79
CA SER A 4 69.04 41.09 -18.33
C SER A 4 68.79 39.64 -18.78
N VAL A 5 67.81 38.97 -18.16
CA VAL A 5 66.48 38.66 -18.72
C VAL A 5 65.80 37.54 -17.91
N ILE A 6 64.73 37.93 -17.20
CA ILE A 6 63.46 37.22 -16.92
C ILE A 6 63.51 35.86 -16.18
N ARG A 7 63.06 35.91 -14.92
CA ARG A 7 61.95 35.05 -14.45
C ARG A 7 61.18 35.73 -13.32
N ALA A 8 60.03 36.30 -13.67
CA ALA A 8 58.97 36.69 -12.75
C ALA A 8 57.79 35.73 -12.94
N LEU A 9 57.56 34.85 -11.95
CA LEU A 9 56.29 34.19 -11.60
C LEU A 9 56.39 33.83 -10.10
N ARG A 10 55.51 34.39 -9.27
CA ARG A 10 55.25 34.04 -7.85
C ARG A 10 54.61 32.63 -7.74
N PRO A 11 54.36 32.01 -6.55
CA PRO A 11 54.22 32.61 -5.20
C PRO A 11 54.82 31.83 -4.00
N ALA A 12 54.70 32.48 -2.84
CA ALA A 12 54.65 31.98 -1.48
C ALA A 12 54.34 30.48 -1.30
N PHE A 13 55.00 29.84 -0.32
CA PHE A 13 54.42 28.93 0.69
C PHE A 13 55.56 28.34 1.54
N VAL A 14 56.12 29.14 2.47
CA VAL A 14 56.65 28.53 3.70
C VAL A 14 55.46 28.51 4.64
N ARG A 15 54.78 27.35 4.69
CA ARG A 15 53.73 27.09 5.66
C ARG A 15 54.28 27.46 7.04
N ARG A 16 53.69 28.48 7.68
CA ARG A 16 53.60 28.49 9.14
C ARG A 16 52.96 27.15 9.49
N ILE A 17 53.73 26.23 10.04
CA ILE A 17 53.15 25.10 10.74
C ILE A 17 52.45 25.76 11.93
N HIS A 18 51.12 25.89 11.86
CA HIS A 18 50.33 26.07 13.07
C HIS A 18 50.45 24.75 13.83
N THR A 19 51.42 24.68 14.74
CA THR A 19 51.48 23.59 15.71
C THR A 19 50.27 23.78 16.65
N ASN A 20 49.33 22.84 16.61
CA ASN A 20 48.20 22.75 17.55
C ASN A 20 48.62 21.92 18.78
N ASP A 21 49.81 22.17 19.30
CA ASP A 21 50.32 21.43 20.45
C ASP A 21 49.54 21.88 21.69
N THR A 22 49.04 20.91 22.48
CA THR A 22 48.12 21.20 23.58
C THR A 22 48.64 20.64 24.89
N VAL A 23 48.72 21.49 25.92
CA VAL A 23 48.92 21.07 27.31
C VAL A 23 47.57 21.08 28.02
N SER A 24 47.18 19.93 28.58
CA SER A 24 45.85 19.79 29.22
C SER A 24 45.94 19.48 30.70
N ILE A 25 45.03 20.08 31.49
CA ILE A 25 44.69 19.64 32.84
C ILE A 25 43.25 19.17 32.78
N LYS A 26 42.97 17.96 33.23
CA LYS A 26 41.62 17.39 33.18
C LYS A 26 41.06 17.17 34.59
N ASN A 27 39.78 17.47 34.77
CA ASN A 27 38.97 17.11 35.94
C ASN A 27 39.52 17.58 37.30
N LEU A 28 40.13 18.75 37.35
CA LEU A 28 40.58 19.35 38.61
C LEU A 28 39.36 19.73 39.45
N ARG A 29 39.23 19.13 40.64
CA ARG A 29 38.13 19.47 41.57
C ARG A 29 38.29 20.89 42.09
N TYR A 30 37.26 21.70 41.93
CA TYR A 30 37.16 23.07 42.44
C TYR A 30 35.92 23.20 43.33
N LYS A 31 36.07 23.80 44.51
CA LYS A 31 34.96 24.11 45.41
C LYS A 31 34.89 25.63 45.61
N GLY A 32 33.76 26.25 45.28
CA GLY A 32 33.57 27.68 45.45
C GLY A 32 32.11 28.09 45.48
N LEU A 33 31.85 29.36 45.80
CA LEU A 33 30.51 29.94 45.83
C LEU A 33 30.14 30.48 44.44
N ILE A 34 29.09 29.91 43.84
CA ILE A 34 28.46 30.41 42.61
C ILE A 34 27.04 30.85 42.97
N ASN A 35 26.73 32.12 42.76
CA ASN A 35 25.47 32.76 43.14
C ASN A 35 25.08 32.42 44.59
N ASP A 36 26.03 32.64 45.49
CA ASP A 36 25.96 32.39 46.94
C ASP A 36 25.71 30.92 47.34
N THR A 37 25.79 30.00 46.38
CA THR A 37 25.60 28.57 46.59
C THR A 37 26.93 27.85 46.46
N GLU A 38 27.27 27.02 47.45
CA GLU A 38 28.47 26.19 47.38
C GLU A 38 28.31 25.15 46.26
N THR A 39 29.15 25.26 45.23
CA THR A 39 29.08 24.44 44.02
C THR A 39 30.38 23.66 43.85
N LEU A 40 30.26 22.34 43.66
CA LEU A 40 31.38 21.48 43.32
C LEU A 40 31.50 21.39 41.79
N LEU A 41 32.66 21.76 41.27
CA LEU A 41 32.93 21.81 39.84
C LEU A 41 34.14 20.92 39.50
N ARG A 42 34.16 20.37 38.30
CA ARG A 42 35.38 19.82 37.68
C ARG A 42 35.85 20.79 36.61
N VAL A 43 37.04 21.32 36.80
CA VAL A 43 37.67 22.26 35.87
C VAL A 43 38.67 21.50 35.01
N SER A 44 38.54 21.60 33.70
CA SER A 44 39.53 21.17 32.74
C SER A 44 40.02 22.37 31.94
N THR A 45 41.29 22.39 31.56
CA THR A 45 41.82 23.41 30.66
C THR A 45 42.70 22.78 29.59
N ASP A 46 42.60 23.29 28.37
CA ASP A 46 43.48 22.96 27.25
C ASP A 46 44.17 24.26 26.80
N LEU A 47 45.49 24.29 26.90
CA LEU A 47 46.33 25.44 26.55
C LEU A 47 47.08 25.14 25.26
N ILE A 48 46.83 25.94 24.21
CA ILE A 48 47.50 25.79 22.93
C ILE A 48 48.85 26.49 22.98
N THR A 49 49.92 25.75 22.67
CA THR A 49 51.31 26.22 22.71
C THR A 49 52.09 25.64 21.53
N ASP A 50 53.37 25.98 21.41
CA ASP A 50 54.33 25.31 20.54
C ASP A 50 55.46 24.75 21.42
N PHE A 51 55.60 23.42 21.49
CA PHE A 51 56.70 22.80 22.26
C PHE A 51 57.89 22.39 21.38
N GLY A 52 57.95 22.78 20.10
CA GLY A 52 59.02 22.36 19.19
C GLY A 52 60.42 22.66 19.73
N GLN A 53 60.61 23.85 20.32
CA GLN A 53 61.89 24.23 20.93
C GLN A 53 62.12 23.54 22.28
N ALA A 54 61.08 23.36 23.10
CA ALA A 54 61.17 22.61 24.35
C ALA A 54 61.56 21.14 24.12
N SER A 55 61.00 20.50 23.09
CA SER A 55 61.30 19.11 22.72
C SER A 55 62.69 18.95 22.10
N THR A 56 63.20 19.98 21.43
CA THR A 56 64.54 19.95 20.82
C THR A 56 65.63 20.15 21.88
N ASP A 57 65.44 21.10 22.78
CA ASP A 57 66.46 21.52 23.75
C ASP A 57 66.29 20.85 25.14
N ASP A 58 65.22 20.07 25.35
CA ASP A 58 64.77 19.52 26.65
C ASP A 58 64.76 20.58 27.76
N ASP A 59 64.26 21.77 27.42
CA ASP A 59 64.32 22.95 28.28
C ASP A 59 62.90 23.43 28.64
N LEU A 60 62.60 23.35 29.94
CA LEU A 60 61.30 23.71 30.52
C LEU A 60 60.92 25.18 30.24
N LYS A 61 61.87 26.07 29.98
CA LYS A 61 61.59 27.50 29.72
C LYS A 61 60.78 27.75 28.44
N TYR A 62 60.77 26.78 27.53
CA TYR A 62 60.01 26.83 26.26
C TYR A 62 58.71 26.01 26.33
N SER A 63 58.36 25.46 27.49
CA SER A 63 57.15 24.66 27.71
C SER A 63 56.26 25.28 28.78
N ILE A 64 55.00 24.86 28.82
CA ILE A 64 54.06 25.26 29.88
C ILE A 64 54.31 24.37 31.10
N ASN A 65 54.71 24.98 32.22
CA ASN A 65 54.91 24.28 33.48
C ASN A 65 53.56 24.00 34.16
N TYR A 66 53.00 22.82 33.89
CA TYR A 66 51.71 22.38 34.45
C TYR A 66 51.71 22.28 35.99
N ALA A 67 52.86 22.12 36.64
CA ALA A 67 52.96 22.08 38.10
C ALA A 67 52.77 23.48 38.72
N VAL A 68 53.34 24.51 38.09
CA VAL A 68 53.13 25.93 38.45
C VAL A 68 51.67 26.30 38.18
N LEU A 69 51.14 25.96 37.01
CA LEU A 69 49.75 26.22 36.66
C LEU A 69 48.77 25.57 37.64
N SER A 70 48.99 24.30 37.99
CA SER A 70 48.15 23.60 38.98
C SER A 70 48.19 24.27 40.36
N ARG A 71 49.37 24.75 40.79
CA ARG A 71 49.53 25.52 42.03
C ARG A 71 48.78 26.85 41.95
N ASP A 72 48.85 27.55 40.83
CA ASP A 72 48.27 28.88 40.68
C ASP A 72 46.74 28.82 40.59
N ILE A 73 46.17 27.78 39.95
CA ILE A 73 44.72 27.48 40.01
C ILE A 73 44.28 27.22 41.47
N ARG A 74 45.04 26.42 42.24
CA ARG A 74 44.76 26.20 43.67
C ARG A 74 44.92 27.48 44.51
N GLY A 75 45.86 28.34 44.15
CA GLY A 75 46.05 29.64 44.76
C GLY A 75 44.87 30.58 44.49
N PHE A 76 44.34 30.57 43.27
CA PHE A 76 43.13 31.29 42.90
C PHE A 76 41.91 30.79 43.68
N GLU A 77 41.73 29.47 43.81
CA GLU A 77 40.67 28.86 44.64
C GLU A 77 40.75 29.36 46.09
N ARG A 78 41.93 29.29 46.73
CA ARG A 78 42.10 29.75 48.12
C ARG A 78 41.83 31.24 48.31
N ARG A 79 42.26 32.08 47.37
CA ARG A 79 42.04 33.55 47.41
C ARG A 79 40.58 33.92 47.27
N ASN A 80 39.79 33.12 46.56
CA ASN A 80 38.39 33.41 46.24
C ASN A 80 37.40 32.52 47.02
N ILE A 81 37.82 31.79 48.06
CA ILE A 81 36.96 30.83 48.77
C ILE A 81 35.71 31.47 49.40
N ASN A 82 35.81 32.73 49.84
CA ASN A 82 34.71 33.52 50.41
C ASN A 82 34.08 34.49 49.40
N ARG A 83 34.54 34.48 48.15
CA ARG A 83 34.00 35.33 47.08
C ARG A 83 32.95 34.53 46.32
N SER A 84 31.76 35.08 46.23
CA SER A 84 30.69 34.56 45.39
C SER A 84 30.82 35.11 43.96
N PHE A 85 30.98 34.22 42.99
CA PHE A 85 30.88 34.58 41.57
C PHE A 85 29.42 34.51 41.14
N ARG A 86 28.97 35.45 40.30
CA ARG A 86 27.58 35.48 39.81
C ARG A 86 27.24 34.29 38.92
N SER A 87 28.21 33.81 38.16
CA SER A 87 28.04 32.71 37.22
C SER A 87 29.35 31.92 37.06
N VAL A 88 29.24 30.74 36.44
CA VAL A 88 30.39 29.93 36.03
C VAL A 88 31.23 30.64 34.97
N LEU A 89 30.59 31.43 34.09
CA LEU A 89 31.29 32.24 33.09
C LEU A 89 32.17 33.30 33.75
N GLN A 90 31.66 33.98 34.79
CA GLN A 90 32.45 34.96 35.55
C GLN A 90 33.64 34.32 36.29
N LEU A 91 33.45 33.11 36.84
CA LEU A 91 34.56 32.33 37.39
C LEU A 91 35.61 32.02 36.32
N GLY A 92 35.18 31.59 35.14
CA GLY A 92 36.05 31.31 34.00
C GLY A 92 36.83 32.53 33.53
N ASP A 93 36.19 33.69 33.39
CA ASP A 93 36.89 34.93 33.02
C ASP A 93 37.95 35.32 34.07
N GLY A 94 37.68 35.09 35.36
CA GLY A 94 38.67 35.24 36.43
C GLY A 94 39.85 34.28 36.30
N LEU A 95 39.60 33.00 35.97
CA LEU A 95 40.65 32.00 35.74
C LEU A 95 41.48 32.29 34.49
N PHE A 96 40.86 32.77 33.40
CA PHE A 96 41.59 33.20 32.21
C PHE A 96 42.55 34.35 32.54
N LYS A 97 42.04 35.39 33.23
CA LYS A 97 42.80 36.61 33.52
C LYS A 97 43.89 36.39 34.57
N ASP A 98 43.53 35.87 35.74
CA ASP A 98 44.38 35.87 36.93
C ASP A 98 45.26 34.61 37.04
N VAL A 99 45.07 33.65 36.12
CA VAL A 99 45.81 32.38 36.11
C VAL A 99 46.31 32.08 34.71
N LEU A 100 45.45 31.72 33.75
CA LEU A 100 45.91 31.14 32.49
C LEU A 100 46.80 32.09 31.68
N PHE A 101 46.38 33.34 31.46
CA PHE A 101 47.17 34.30 30.66
C PHE A 101 48.23 35.06 31.46
N GLU A 102 48.10 35.19 32.78
CA GLU A 102 49.09 35.86 33.61
C GLU A 102 50.27 34.94 33.98
N SER A 103 50.01 33.64 34.18
CA SER A 103 51.03 32.64 34.58
C SER A 103 51.66 31.88 33.41
N THR A 104 51.17 32.07 32.18
CA THR A 104 51.69 31.38 30.99
C THR A 104 51.83 32.31 29.79
N ASN A 105 52.76 32.04 28.87
CA ASN A 105 52.87 32.73 27.56
C ASN A 105 51.83 32.22 26.53
N CYS A 106 50.78 31.54 26.98
CA CYS A 106 49.76 30.96 26.10
C CYS A 106 48.83 32.04 25.56
N LYS A 107 48.51 31.99 24.26
CA LYS A 107 47.61 32.96 23.62
C LYS A 107 46.17 32.47 23.42
N HIS A 108 45.96 31.15 23.48
CA HIS A 108 44.67 30.52 23.24
C HIS A 108 44.42 29.43 24.25
N ALA A 109 43.32 29.55 24.99
CA ALA A 109 43.00 28.64 26.07
C ALA A 109 41.52 28.25 26.02
N THR A 110 41.25 26.98 26.28
CA THR A 110 39.89 26.46 26.50
C THR A 110 39.73 26.10 27.96
N LEU A 111 38.63 26.53 28.57
CA LEU A 111 38.19 26.11 29.90
C LEU A 111 36.89 25.32 29.78
N THR A 112 36.83 24.19 30.47
CA THR A 112 35.63 23.36 30.58
C THR A 112 35.28 23.18 32.05
N PHE A 113 34.03 23.45 32.40
CA PHE A 113 33.47 23.22 33.72
C PHE A 113 32.38 22.16 33.62
N ASP A 114 32.58 21.01 34.25
CA ASP A 114 31.55 19.98 34.38
C ASP A 114 30.94 20.03 35.79
N MET A 115 29.61 20.00 35.86
CA MET A 115 28.85 20.01 37.10
C MET A 115 27.49 19.32 36.94
N GLU A 116 26.84 19.04 38.06
CA GLU A 116 25.48 18.50 38.09
C GLU A 116 24.54 19.56 38.66
N LYS A 117 23.42 19.80 37.97
CA LYS A 117 22.34 20.69 38.43
C LYS A 117 20.99 20.06 38.15
N GLN A 118 20.13 19.96 39.16
CA GLN A 118 18.77 19.40 39.03
C GLN A 118 18.71 18.04 38.31
N ASN A 119 19.65 17.12 38.67
CA ASN A 119 19.85 15.81 38.04
C ASN A 119 20.21 15.84 36.54
N CYS A 120 20.58 17.02 36.02
CA CYS A 120 21.08 17.22 34.66
C CYS A 120 22.60 17.42 34.70
N GLN A 121 23.29 16.94 33.68
CA GLN A 121 24.73 17.18 33.54
C GLN A 121 24.93 18.49 32.77
N VAL A 122 25.73 19.39 33.33
CA VAL A 122 25.99 20.71 32.76
C VAL A 122 27.47 20.84 32.47
N ARG A 123 27.80 21.13 31.22
CA ARG A 123 29.14 21.45 30.76
C ARG A 123 29.16 22.89 30.26
N VAL A 124 29.98 23.73 30.87
CA VAL A 124 30.26 25.08 30.37
C VAL A 124 31.63 25.07 29.72
N GLU A 125 31.70 25.36 28.43
CA GLU A 125 32.93 25.50 27.68
C GLU A 125 33.15 26.96 27.31
N MET A 126 34.36 27.44 27.54
CA MET A 126 34.76 28.81 27.24
C MET A 126 36.06 28.75 26.46
N GLN A 127 36.08 29.38 25.30
CA GLN A 127 37.29 29.57 24.50
C GLN A 127 37.64 31.05 24.50
N ARG A 128 38.90 31.37 24.81
CA ARG A 128 39.41 32.73 24.81
C ARG A 128 40.72 32.77 24.03
N ASP A 129 40.83 33.81 23.23
CA ASP A 129 42.03 34.21 22.50
C ASP A 129 42.34 35.66 22.88
N LEU A 130 43.61 35.99 23.04
CA LEU A 130 44.07 37.36 23.27
C LEU A 130 43.80 38.29 22.08
N GLU A 131 43.65 37.73 20.86
CA GLU A 131 43.56 38.49 19.59
C GLU A 131 42.20 38.37 18.87
N SER A 132 41.24 37.53 19.33
CA SER A 132 39.94 37.31 18.65
C SER A 132 38.72 37.23 19.59
N GLU A 133 37.52 37.08 19.01
CA GLU A 133 36.25 37.07 19.74
C GLU A 133 36.09 35.84 20.65
N ALA A 134 35.63 36.09 21.88
CA ALA A 134 35.37 35.08 22.89
C ALA A 134 34.11 34.28 22.58
N THR A 135 34.21 32.95 22.55
CA THR A 135 33.03 32.08 22.44
C THR A 135 32.80 31.31 23.74
N SER A 136 31.55 31.23 24.15
CA SER A 136 31.13 30.48 25.33
C SER A 136 29.92 29.62 24.96
N ALA A 137 29.98 28.35 25.33
CA ALA A 137 28.93 27.39 25.08
C ALA A 137 28.53 26.70 26.39
N ILE A 138 27.23 26.55 26.61
CA ILE A 138 26.66 25.81 27.73
C ILE A 138 25.92 24.61 27.15
N LYS A 139 26.40 23.41 27.46
CA LYS A 139 25.73 22.15 27.12
C LYS A 139 25.06 21.58 28.37
N VAL A 140 23.75 21.36 28.29
CA VAL A 140 22.95 20.71 29.34
C VAL A 140 22.43 19.39 28.77
N THR A 141 22.77 18.27 29.38
CA THR A 141 22.31 16.95 28.97
C THR A 141 21.50 16.27 30.07
N ASN A 142 20.79 15.21 29.69
CA ASN A 142 19.95 14.41 30.58
C ASN A 142 18.80 15.21 31.21
N ILE A 143 18.18 16.11 30.44
CA ILE A 143 16.94 16.77 30.87
C ILE A 143 15.80 15.77 30.65
N ALA A 144 15.63 14.85 31.60
CA ALA A 144 14.55 13.87 31.58
C ALA A 144 13.23 14.51 32.06
N VAL A 145 12.17 14.32 31.28
CA VAL A 145 10.82 14.85 31.57
C VAL A 145 9.77 13.96 30.92
N ASP A 146 8.64 13.77 31.59
CA ASP A 146 7.49 13.06 31.04
C ASP A 146 6.54 14.05 30.35
N THR A 147 6.16 13.75 29.10
CA THR A 147 5.26 14.57 28.28
C THR A 147 4.32 13.71 27.43
N LEU A 148 3.22 14.28 26.95
CA LEU A 148 2.34 13.60 25.99
C LEU A 148 2.85 13.85 24.57
N ILE A 149 3.47 12.84 23.98
CA ILE A 149 4.10 12.93 22.66
C ILE A 149 3.89 11.68 21.80
N GLY A 150 3.40 11.89 20.58
CA GLY A 150 3.12 10.80 19.65
C GLY A 150 1.94 11.08 18.75
N VAL A 151 1.83 10.28 17.69
CA VAL A 151 0.79 10.40 16.66
C VAL A 151 -0.35 9.43 16.92
N PHE A 152 -0.04 8.26 17.49
CA PHE A 152 -1.02 7.21 17.76
C PHE A 152 -1.82 7.48 19.04
N LYS A 153 -3.06 6.98 19.10
CA LYS A 153 -3.96 7.20 20.24
C LYS A 153 -3.37 6.65 21.55
N GLU A 154 -2.71 5.50 21.48
CA GLU A 154 -2.11 4.80 22.62
C GLU A 154 -0.97 5.60 23.26
N GLU A 155 -0.12 6.21 22.43
CA GLU A 155 0.96 7.12 22.86
C GLU A 155 0.44 8.38 23.58
N ARG A 156 -0.87 8.64 23.54
CA ARG A 156 -1.48 9.86 24.06
C ARG A 156 -2.40 9.61 25.25
N LEU A 157 -2.45 8.37 25.75
CA LEU A 157 -3.20 8.00 26.97
C LEU A 157 -2.38 8.28 28.25
N ALA A 158 -1.05 8.26 28.16
CA ALA A 158 -0.16 8.46 29.29
C ALA A 158 1.07 9.28 28.88
N LYS A 159 1.60 10.09 29.81
CA LYS A 159 2.87 10.78 29.60
C LYS A 159 3.99 9.75 29.42
N GLN A 160 4.87 10.01 28.45
CA GLN A 160 6.01 9.17 28.12
C GLN A 160 7.31 9.91 28.43
N PRO A 161 8.37 9.20 28.83
CA PRO A 161 9.66 9.80 29.11
C PRO A 161 10.30 10.31 27.82
N VAL A 162 10.82 11.53 27.86
CA VAL A 162 11.74 12.07 26.85
C VAL A 162 12.98 12.65 27.53
N VAL A 163 14.10 12.59 26.83
CA VAL A 163 15.37 13.13 27.31
C VAL A 163 15.83 14.22 26.37
N LEU A 164 15.95 15.45 26.89
CA LEU A 164 16.43 16.59 26.11
C LEU A 164 17.91 16.88 26.37
N GLU A 165 18.56 17.41 25.34
CA GLU A 165 19.87 18.04 25.38
C GLU A 165 19.76 19.46 24.80
N LEU A 166 20.40 20.41 25.47
CA LEU A 166 20.51 21.81 25.04
C LEU A 166 21.98 22.16 24.84
N VAL A 167 22.32 22.79 23.72
CA VAL A 167 23.63 23.42 23.48
C VAL A 167 23.40 24.89 23.18
N LEU A 168 23.84 25.76 24.07
CA LEU A 168 23.58 27.19 24.06
C LEU A 168 24.88 27.94 23.79
N THR A 169 24.99 28.65 22.68
CA THR A 169 26.05 29.63 22.48
C THR A 169 25.62 30.95 23.13
N VAL A 170 26.43 31.44 24.06
CA VAL A 170 26.10 32.57 24.93
C VAL A 170 27.11 33.70 24.80
N THR A 171 26.63 34.94 24.84
CA THR A 171 27.44 36.17 24.85
C THR A 171 27.51 36.84 26.22
N GLY A 172 26.80 36.31 27.21
CA GLY A 172 26.76 36.84 28.57
C GLY A 172 26.28 35.83 29.61
N ASP A 173 26.01 36.32 30.82
CA ASP A 173 25.58 35.48 31.95
C ASP A 173 24.17 34.89 31.72
N VAL A 174 24.03 33.57 31.91
CA VAL A 174 22.77 32.84 31.81
C VAL A 174 22.49 32.06 33.09
N SER A 175 21.27 32.16 33.62
CA SER A 175 20.81 31.32 34.74
C SER A 175 20.42 29.93 34.24
N ILE A 176 21.36 28.98 34.34
CA ILE A 176 21.17 27.59 33.93
C ILE A 176 19.98 26.94 34.66
N ASP A 177 19.79 27.27 35.95
CA ASP A 177 18.67 26.73 36.74
C ASP A 177 17.31 27.21 36.23
N ASN A 178 17.21 28.48 35.80
CA ASN A 178 15.96 29.01 35.24
C ASN A 178 15.66 28.36 33.89
N VAL A 179 16.67 28.17 33.04
CA VAL A 179 16.51 27.50 31.74
C VAL A 179 16.03 26.06 31.93
N ILE A 180 16.68 25.28 32.80
CA ILE A 180 16.29 23.88 33.06
C ILE A 180 14.87 23.81 33.61
N SER A 181 14.53 24.67 34.57
CA SER A 181 13.20 24.67 35.22
C SER A 181 12.10 25.04 34.22
N ALA A 182 12.31 26.09 33.43
CA ALA A 182 11.37 26.53 32.41
C ALA A 182 11.15 25.44 31.34
N VAL A 183 12.22 24.81 30.86
CA VAL A 183 12.12 23.73 29.87
C VAL A 183 11.40 22.52 30.45
N LYS A 184 11.74 22.05 31.66
CA LYS A 184 11.06 20.91 32.29
C LYS A 184 9.56 21.18 32.49
N GLN A 185 9.21 22.36 32.99
CA GLN A 185 7.82 22.74 33.20
C GLN A 185 7.06 22.81 31.88
N TYR A 186 7.59 23.57 30.91
CA TYR A 186 6.97 23.70 29.59
C TYR A 186 6.77 22.35 28.92
N VAL A 187 7.78 21.48 28.89
CA VAL A 187 7.67 20.18 28.23
C VAL A 187 6.67 19.26 28.96
N SER A 188 6.63 19.28 30.29
CA SER A 188 5.67 18.44 31.02
C SER A 188 4.22 18.89 30.86
N ASP A 189 4.00 20.20 30.73
CA ASP A 189 2.67 20.80 30.57
C ASP A 189 2.23 20.85 29.10
N SER A 190 3.19 20.75 28.17
CA SER A 190 2.94 20.76 26.74
C SER A 190 2.51 19.41 26.20
N GLN A 191 1.93 19.48 25.00
CA GLN A 191 1.39 18.34 24.31
C GLN A 191 1.68 18.46 22.80
N PHE A 192 2.53 17.58 22.27
CA PHE A 192 2.99 17.66 20.89
C PHE A 192 2.61 16.42 20.08
N LYS A 193 2.24 16.62 18.81
CA LYS A 193 2.08 15.50 17.87
C LYS A 193 3.43 14.95 17.41
N THR A 194 4.41 15.83 17.21
CA THR A 194 5.72 15.47 16.67
C THR A 194 6.86 16.02 17.54
N VAL A 195 8.00 15.30 17.53
CA VAL A 195 9.22 15.70 18.24
C VAL A 195 9.85 16.96 17.65
N GLU A 196 9.67 17.22 16.35
CA GLU A 196 10.11 18.44 15.64
C GLU A 196 9.45 19.69 16.23
N ALA A 197 8.13 19.62 16.46
CA ALA A 197 7.37 20.72 17.04
C ALA A 197 7.83 20.99 18.49
N LEU A 198 8.08 19.92 19.26
CA LEU A 198 8.61 20.03 20.61
C LEU A 198 9.96 20.78 20.61
N VAL A 199 10.96 20.29 19.87
CA VAL A 199 12.31 20.89 19.90
C VAL A 199 12.32 22.34 19.42
N LEU A 200 11.53 22.68 18.40
CA LEU A 200 11.43 24.05 17.90
C LEU A 200 10.82 25.00 18.94
N ASN A 201 9.76 24.59 19.64
CA ASN A 201 9.15 25.42 20.67
C ASN A 201 10.01 25.53 21.93
N VAL A 202 10.74 24.47 22.30
CA VAL A 202 11.77 24.55 23.35
C VAL A 202 12.86 25.56 22.97
N SER A 203 13.32 25.61 21.71
CA SER A 203 14.27 26.64 21.28
C SER A 203 13.72 28.06 21.48
N LYS A 204 12.46 28.31 21.11
CA LYS A 204 11.81 29.60 21.31
C LYS A 204 11.74 29.98 22.80
N LEU A 205 11.32 29.03 23.64
CA LEU A 205 11.27 29.20 25.08
C LEU A 205 12.64 29.59 25.66
N VAL A 206 13.71 28.91 25.25
CA VAL A 206 15.08 29.22 25.71
C VAL A 206 15.45 30.67 25.38
N PHE A 207 15.12 31.16 24.17
CA PHE A 207 15.39 32.55 23.80
C PHE A 207 14.59 33.58 24.60
N GLN A 208 13.40 33.21 25.10
CA GLN A 208 12.56 34.06 25.95
C GLN A 208 13.06 34.13 27.39
N VAL A 209 13.56 33.02 27.94
CA VAL A 209 14.00 32.96 29.35
C VAL A 209 15.48 33.30 29.54
N ALA A 210 16.26 33.38 28.46
CA ALA A 210 17.68 33.67 28.49
C ALA A 210 18.11 34.60 27.34
N ASP A 211 18.09 35.91 27.60
CA ASP A 211 18.43 36.95 26.60
C ASP A 211 19.87 36.87 26.06
N ALA A 212 20.81 36.36 26.85
CA ALA A 212 22.22 36.25 26.48
C ALA A 212 22.54 35.03 25.61
N VAL A 213 21.53 34.26 25.17
CA VAL A 213 21.69 33.14 24.22
C VAL A 213 21.49 33.66 22.79
N ASP A 214 22.50 33.46 21.94
CA ASP A 214 22.46 33.85 20.52
C ASP A 214 22.15 32.69 19.59
N VAL A 215 22.61 31.49 19.94
CA VAL A 215 22.34 30.26 19.19
C VAL A 215 21.94 29.17 20.19
N CYS A 216 20.85 28.46 19.89
CA CYS A 216 20.35 27.36 20.69
C CYS A 216 20.20 26.13 19.78
N GLU A 217 20.81 25.03 20.17
CA GLU A 217 20.55 23.71 19.63
C GLU A 217 19.82 22.87 20.67
N VAL A 218 18.66 22.33 20.29
CA VAL A 218 17.82 21.49 21.13
C VAL A 218 17.71 20.14 20.47
N SER A 219 18.02 19.09 21.22
CA SER A 219 17.85 17.70 20.81
C SER A 219 16.89 17.02 21.77
N VAL A 220 16.00 16.18 21.26
CA VAL A 220 15.14 15.29 22.06
C VAL A 220 15.38 13.86 21.65
N LEU A 221 15.50 12.97 22.62
CA LEU A 221 15.51 11.53 22.45
C LEU A 221 14.25 10.95 23.07
N LYS A 222 13.50 10.16 22.29
CA LYS A 222 12.41 9.32 22.79
C LYS A 222 12.99 7.91 23.02
N PRO A 223 13.32 7.55 24.27
CA PRO A 223 13.73 6.18 24.58
C PRO A 223 12.59 5.21 24.27
N GLU A 224 12.91 3.97 23.92
CA GLU A 224 11.93 2.90 23.69
C GLU A 224 10.99 3.11 22.49
N ALA A 225 11.25 4.11 21.62
CA ALA A 225 10.46 4.32 20.40
C ALA A 225 10.63 3.18 19.37
N ILE A 226 11.79 2.53 19.36
CA ILE A 226 12.11 1.37 18.51
C ILE A 226 12.85 0.36 19.39
N GLU A 227 12.44 -0.91 19.33
CA GLU A 227 13.11 -2.01 20.02
C GLU A 227 14.60 -2.10 19.61
N GLU A 228 15.46 -2.51 20.54
CA GLU A 228 16.92 -2.66 20.33
C GLU A 228 17.67 -1.36 19.99
N THR A 229 17.13 -0.19 20.35
CA THR A 229 17.81 1.11 20.23
C THR A 229 17.83 1.88 21.55
N ASP A 230 18.80 2.78 21.73
CA ASP A 230 18.81 3.72 22.87
C ASP A 230 17.65 4.75 22.78
N GLY A 231 17.03 4.88 21.60
CA GLY A 231 15.90 5.75 21.31
C GLY A 231 16.01 6.41 19.94
N VAL A 232 14.92 7.06 19.52
CA VAL A 232 14.87 7.88 18.29
C VAL A 232 14.91 9.35 18.68
N GLY A 233 15.74 10.13 18.00
CA GLY A 233 15.93 11.53 18.35
C GLY A 233 15.89 12.48 17.16
N VAL A 234 15.49 13.71 17.45
CA VAL A 234 15.45 14.84 16.52
C VAL A 234 16.16 16.03 17.17
N SER A 235 16.92 16.78 16.38
CA SER A 235 17.56 18.01 16.84
C SER A 235 17.27 19.18 15.92
N VAL A 236 17.30 20.38 16.50
CA VAL A 236 17.14 21.64 15.78
C VAL A 236 18.13 22.65 16.31
N LYS A 237 18.82 23.35 15.40
CA LYS A 237 19.72 24.47 15.72
C LYS A 237 19.16 25.76 15.15
N ARG A 238 19.00 26.78 15.97
CA ARG A 238 18.45 28.09 15.60
C ARG A 238 19.24 29.22 16.21
N SER A 239 19.32 30.33 15.51
CA SER A 239 19.82 31.60 16.04
C SER A 239 18.66 32.51 16.47
N ARG A 240 18.95 33.48 17.36
CA ARG A 240 17.96 34.47 17.82
C ARG A 240 17.40 35.29 16.66
N GLN A 241 18.22 35.62 15.66
CA GLN A 241 17.79 36.41 14.49
C GLN A 241 16.78 35.66 13.61
N GLU A 242 16.95 34.35 13.43
CA GLU A 242 16.04 33.51 12.63
C GLU A 242 14.65 33.34 13.25
N LEU A 243 14.52 33.58 14.55
CA LEU A 243 13.26 33.41 15.29
C LEU A 243 12.64 34.73 15.75
N ALA A 244 13.24 35.88 15.42
CA ALA A 244 12.76 37.21 15.83
C ALA A 244 11.36 37.55 15.29
N ASP A 245 10.99 36.98 14.14
CA ASP A 245 9.69 37.20 13.48
C ASP A 245 8.62 36.14 13.85
N MET A 246 8.93 35.18 14.73
CA MET A 246 8.00 34.11 15.11
C MET A 246 7.23 34.42 16.41
N ALA A 247 6.00 33.91 16.50
CA ALA A 247 5.13 34.12 17.67
C ALA A 247 5.77 33.66 19.00
N ILE A 248 5.54 34.45 20.05
CA ILE A 248 5.90 34.19 21.45
C ILE A 248 5.20 32.90 21.90
N VAL A 249 5.94 32.00 22.56
CA VAL A 249 5.36 30.85 23.27
C VAL A 249 4.55 31.37 24.46
N ASP A 250 3.24 31.10 24.47
CA ASP A 250 2.35 31.48 25.57
C ASP A 250 2.53 30.54 26.78
N PHE A 251 2.59 31.10 27.98
CA PHE A 251 2.98 30.42 29.21
C PHE A 251 1.78 30.05 30.10
N GLU A 252 0.55 30.43 29.72
CA GLU A 252 -0.63 30.12 30.51
C GLU A 252 -1.03 28.64 30.37
N GLY A 253 -1.04 27.96 31.53
CA GLY A 253 -1.19 26.53 31.67
C GLY A 253 -2.30 25.92 30.82
N ILE A 254 -1.91 24.96 29.99
CA ILE A 254 -2.83 24.08 29.28
C ILE A 254 -3.61 23.31 30.34
N SER A 255 -4.91 23.57 30.45
CA SER A 255 -5.78 22.93 31.44
C SER A 255 -5.65 21.40 31.35
N SER A 256 -5.66 20.71 32.48
CA SER A 256 -5.65 19.24 32.56
C SER A 256 -6.89 18.56 31.98
N GLU A 257 -7.86 19.32 31.48
CA GLU A 257 -9.00 18.83 30.68
C GLU A 257 -8.75 18.89 29.16
N PHE A 258 -7.59 19.42 28.74
CA PHE A 258 -7.22 19.46 27.33
C PHE A 258 -6.55 18.15 26.94
N VAL A 259 -7.32 17.27 26.29
CA VAL A 259 -6.75 16.23 25.43
C VAL A 259 -6.18 16.95 24.21
N PRO A 260 -4.87 16.87 23.94
CA PRO A 260 -4.27 17.67 22.89
C PRO A 260 -4.76 17.23 21.52
N ASN A 261 -5.30 18.17 20.76
CA ASN A 261 -5.41 18.09 19.29
C ASN A 261 -5.99 16.80 18.69
N LEU A 262 -7.22 16.50 19.13
CA LEU A 262 -8.30 16.16 18.20
C LEU A 262 -9.19 17.40 17.86
N GLY A 263 -8.85 18.58 18.40
CA GLY A 263 -9.67 19.79 18.33
C GLY A 263 -9.08 20.97 17.53
N GLN A 264 -8.14 20.75 16.60
CA GLN A 264 -8.21 21.59 15.41
C GLN A 264 -9.28 20.94 14.55
N ASP A 265 -10.52 21.43 14.68
CA ASP A 265 -11.41 21.39 13.53
C ASP A 265 -10.56 21.85 12.36
N THR A 266 -10.30 20.97 11.40
CA THR A 266 -9.70 21.42 10.15
C THR A 266 -10.65 22.51 9.66
N ALA A 267 -10.17 23.76 9.58
CA ALA A 267 -11.04 24.92 9.37
C ALA A 267 -12.04 24.60 8.27
N ILE A 268 -13.33 24.82 8.54
CA ILE A 268 -14.45 24.64 7.61
C ILE A 268 -14.03 25.27 6.28
N VAL A 269 -13.74 24.43 5.28
CA VAL A 269 -13.33 24.91 3.96
C VAL A 269 -14.60 25.02 3.14
N GLU A 270 -14.95 26.25 2.74
CA GLU A 270 -16.01 26.44 1.75
C GLU A 270 -15.58 25.81 0.42
N GLY A 271 -16.41 24.93 -0.14
CA GLY A 271 -16.15 24.35 -1.45
C GLY A 271 -16.72 22.95 -1.63
N LYS A 272 -16.28 22.33 -2.72
CA LYS A 272 -16.64 20.96 -3.07
C LYS A 272 -15.61 20.01 -2.46
N HIS A 273 -16.08 19.04 -1.70
CA HIS A 273 -15.27 18.07 -0.95
C HIS A 273 -15.30 16.70 -1.60
N THR A 274 -14.19 15.97 -1.53
CA THR A 274 -14.10 14.55 -1.90
C THR A 274 -14.20 13.69 -0.66
N VAL A 275 -15.16 12.78 -0.63
CA VAL A 275 -15.42 11.90 0.52
C VAL A 275 -15.41 10.45 0.06
N TYR A 276 -14.86 9.57 0.89
CA TYR A 276 -14.87 8.13 0.67
C TYR A 276 -15.77 7.47 1.72
N LEU A 277 -16.81 6.79 1.27
CA LEU A 277 -17.78 6.12 2.12
C LEU A 277 -17.59 4.60 2.02
N ALA A 278 -17.44 3.91 3.14
CA ALA A 278 -17.64 2.46 3.17
C ALA A 278 -19.13 2.18 3.05
N VAL A 279 -19.48 1.14 2.30
CA VAL A 279 -20.85 0.62 2.20
C VAL A 279 -20.87 -0.85 2.55
N GLY A 280 -21.86 -1.26 3.35
CA GLY A 280 -22.04 -2.64 3.76
C GLY A 280 -23.52 -3.05 3.84
N SER A 281 -23.86 -4.26 3.40
CA SER A 281 -25.20 -4.83 3.56
C SER A 281 -25.13 -6.34 3.78
N ASN A 282 -25.84 -6.87 4.78
CA ASN A 282 -25.96 -8.31 5.00
C ASN A 282 -27.40 -8.84 5.07
N GLN A 283 -28.42 -8.00 4.82
CA GLN A 283 -29.82 -8.43 4.82
C GLN A 283 -30.52 -8.18 3.47
N GLY A 284 -31.44 -9.10 3.11
CA GLY A 284 -32.30 -8.93 1.94
C GLY A 284 -31.53 -8.94 0.61
N ALA A 285 -31.97 -8.14 -0.35
CA ALA A 285 -31.33 -7.99 -1.65
C ALA A 285 -30.12 -7.04 -1.54
N GLN A 286 -28.99 -7.57 -1.05
CA GLN A 286 -27.83 -6.80 -0.62
C GLN A 286 -27.33 -5.79 -1.67
N VAL A 287 -27.09 -6.21 -2.91
CA VAL A 287 -26.64 -5.31 -3.98
C VAL A 287 -27.71 -4.27 -4.34
N SER A 288 -28.99 -4.65 -4.35
CA SER A 288 -30.09 -3.72 -4.62
C SER A 288 -30.23 -2.66 -3.53
N ASN A 289 -29.97 -3.01 -2.26
CA ASN A 289 -29.94 -2.03 -1.18
C ASN A 289 -28.81 -1.01 -1.39
N ILE A 290 -27.63 -1.47 -1.82
CA ILE A 290 -26.49 -0.61 -2.14
C ILE A 290 -26.84 0.32 -3.32
N GLU A 291 -27.41 -0.20 -4.40
CA GLU A 291 -27.83 0.61 -5.55
C GLU A 291 -28.89 1.65 -5.18
N ARG A 292 -29.83 1.30 -4.30
CA ARG A 292 -30.80 2.25 -3.75
C ARG A 292 -30.12 3.31 -2.89
N ALA A 293 -29.15 2.93 -2.06
CA ALA A 293 -28.37 3.89 -1.26
C ALA A 293 -27.66 4.91 -2.17
N LEU A 294 -27.07 4.48 -3.29
CA LEU A 294 -26.46 5.40 -4.27
C LEU A 294 -27.46 6.41 -4.83
N LYS A 295 -28.66 5.96 -5.21
CA LYS A 295 -29.73 6.86 -5.70
C LYS A 295 -30.19 7.85 -4.63
N GLU A 296 -30.26 7.42 -3.38
CA GLU A 296 -30.65 8.27 -2.25
C GLU A 296 -29.55 9.28 -1.88
N LEU A 297 -28.27 8.95 -2.09
CA LEU A 297 -27.15 9.90 -1.99
C LEU A 297 -27.25 10.97 -3.09
N GLU A 298 -27.41 10.57 -4.35
CA GLU A 298 -27.56 11.49 -5.48
C GLU A 298 -28.77 12.42 -5.30
N ALA A 299 -29.89 11.91 -4.78
CA ALA A 299 -31.09 12.69 -4.47
C ALA A 299 -30.91 13.73 -3.36
N ARG A 300 -29.82 13.63 -2.56
CA ARG A 300 -29.47 14.55 -1.46
C ARG A 300 -28.24 15.40 -1.80
N GLU A 301 -27.97 15.63 -3.08
CA GLU A 301 -26.84 16.45 -3.55
C GLU A 301 -25.46 15.89 -3.16
N ILE A 302 -25.38 14.57 -2.95
CA ILE A 302 -24.13 13.84 -2.73
C ILE A 302 -23.81 13.09 -4.03
N ASN A 303 -22.96 13.68 -4.86
CA ASN A 303 -22.65 13.18 -6.20
C ASN A 303 -21.76 11.92 -6.12
N VAL A 304 -22.22 10.79 -6.65
CA VAL A 304 -21.42 9.57 -6.73
C VAL A 304 -20.45 9.68 -7.90
N VAL A 305 -19.15 9.71 -7.62
CA VAL A 305 -18.09 9.86 -8.63
C VAL A 305 -17.57 8.52 -9.11
N ALA A 306 -17.33 7.59 -8.18
CA ALA A 306 -16.82 6.26 -8.49
C ALA A 306 -17.23 5.24 -7.43
N THR A 307 -17.27 3.97 -7.82
CA THR A 307 -17.57 2.83 -6.94
C THR A 307 -16.45 1.82 -7.03
N SER A 308 -16.09 1.17 -5.93
CA SER A 308 -15.20 0.00 -5.95
C SER A 308 -15.93 -1.25 -6.50
N THR A 309 -15.18 -2.33 -6.67
CA THR A 309 -15.71 -3.69 -6.71
C THR A 309 -16.47 -3.99 -5.41
N LEU A 310 -17.48 -4.86 -5.48
CA LEU A 310 -18.13 -5.39 -4.29
C LEU A 310 -17.47 -6.70 -3.85
N PHE A 311 -17.29 -6.83 -2.54
CA PHE A 311 -16.67 -7.98 -1.90
C PHE A 311 -17.68 -8.67 -1.00
N ARG A 312 -17.74 -10.00 -1.09
CA ARG A 312 -18.39 -10.82 -0.09
C ARG A 312 -17.40 -11.15 1.03
N SER A 313 -17.78 -10.92 2.27
CA SER A 313 -16.95 -11.24 3.44
C SER A 313 -17.77 -11.88 4.56
N LYS A 314 -17.12 -12.72 5.36
CA LYS A 314 -17.74 -13.23 6.59
C LYS A 314 -17.94 -12.11 7.61
N PRO A 315 -18.92 -12.21 8.52
CA PRO A 315 -19.04 -11.28 9.64
C PRO A 315 -17.76 -11.28 10.50
N MET A 316 -17.24 -10.11 10.85
CA MET A 316 -15.99 -9.98 11.62
C MET A 316 -16.17 -10.19 13.15
N TYR A 317 -17.30 -9.74 13.70
CA TYR A 317 -17.52 -9.75 15.16
C TYR A 317 -18.53 -10.80 15.62
N PHE A 318 -19.58 -11.04 14.83
CA PHE A 318 -20.68 -11.95 15.17
C PHE A 318 -20.86 -12.99 14.06
N LEU A 319 -20.26 -14.15 14.24
CA LEU A 319 -20.15 -15.19 13.21
C LEU A 319 -21.49 -15.85 12.82
N ASP A 320 -22.54 -15.74 13.65
CA ASP A 320 -23.87 -16.30 13.39
C ASP A 320 -24.78 -15.29 12.66
N GLN A 321 -24.35 -14.85 11.48
CA GLN A 321 -25.07 -13.90 10.63
C GLN A 321 -24.79 -14.17 9.14
N PRO A 322 -25.65 -13.72 8.21
CA PRO A 322 -25.35 -13.78 6.78
C PRO A 322 -24.09 -13.00 6.42
N ASP A 323 -23.39 -13.46 5.39
CA ASP A 323 -22.21 -12.77 4.84
C ASP A 323 -22.54 -11.33 4.42
N PHE A 324 -21.58 -10.44 4.59
CA PHE A 324 -21.69 -9.05 4.16
C PHE A 324 -21.28 -8.90 2.70
N VAL A 325 -21.97 -8.00 1.99
CA VAL A 325 -21.47 -7.37 0.77
C VAL A 325 -20.95 -6.00 1.14
N ASN A 326 -19.66 -5.77 0.91
CA ASN A 326 -18.96 -4.54 1.24
C ASN A 326 -18.36 -3.89 -0.01
N GLY A 327 -18.21 -2.56 0.03
CA GLY A 327 -17.53 -1.78 -0.99
C GLY A 327 -17.16 -0.40 -0.47
N CYS A 328 -16.60 0.43 -1.36
CA CYS A 328 -16.29 1.82 -1.14
C CYS A 328 -16.90 2.66 -2.25
N ILE A 329 -17.38 3.85 -1.89
CA ILE A 329 -17.98 4.82 -2.80
C ILE A 329 -17.20 6.12 -2.65
N LYS A 330 -16.70 6.65 -3.76
CA LYS A 330 -16.14 8.00 -3.81
C LYS A 330 -17.27 8.95 -4.19
N VAL A 331 -17.52 9.92 -3.33
CA VAL A 331 -18.54 10.95 -3.55
C VAL A 331 -17.94 12.34 -3.51
N GLU A 332 -18.65 13.28 -4.11
CA GLU A 332 -18.40 14.71 -3.98
C GLU A 332 -19.62 15.42 -3.40
N THR A 333 -19.39 16.35 -2.48
CA THR A 333 -20.48 17.10 -1.84
C THR A 333 -20.02 18.48 -1.39
N PHE A 334 -20.97 19.39 -1.16
CA PHE A 334 -20.74 20.69 -0.52
C PHE A 334 -21.13 20.67 0.97
N LEU A 335 -21.72 19.57 1.46
CA LEU A 335 -22.13 19.39 2.84
C LEU A 335 -20.93 19.27 3.76
N GLN A 336 -21.00 19.85 4.94
CA GLN A 336 -19.97 19.68 5.98
C GLN A 336 -20.00 18.26 6.58
N PRO A 337 -18.93 17.79 7.26
CA PRO A 337 -18.85 16.43 7.79
C PRO A 337 -20.05 15.99 8.64
N GLN A 338 -20.53 16.88 9.52
CA GLN A 338 -21.68 16.58 10.38
C GLN A 338 -23.00 16.53 9.58
N GLU A 339 -23.19 17.47 8.65
CA GLU A 339 -24.38 17.50 7.78
C GLU A 339 -24.44 16.26 6.88
N LEU A 340 -23.29 15.83 6.36
CA LEU A 340 -23.15 14.60 5.58
C LEU A 340 -23.51 13.38 6.43
N LEU A 341 -23.01 13.30 7.67
CA LEU A 341 -23.37 12.20 8.58
C LEU A 341 -24.88 12.16 8.84
N ASP A 342 -25.51 13.31 9.08
CA ASP A 342 -26.96 13.40 9.33
C ASP A 342 -27.74 12.89 8.11
N LYS A 343 -27.36 13.33 6.90
CA LYS A 343 -27.96 12.87 5.63
C LYS A 343 -27.75 11.38 5.39
N ILE A 344 -26.58 10.85 5.71
CA ILE A 344 -26.31 9.41 5.64
C ILE A 344 -27.23 8.64 6.61
N LYS A 345 -27.42 9.13 7.83
CA LYS A 345 -28.31 8.49 8.82
C LYS A 345 -29.78 8.54 8.37
N GLU A 346 -30.23 9.62 7.74
CA GLU A 346 -31.56 9.68 7.10
C GLU A 346 -31.73 8.57 6.05
N ILE A 347 -30.73 8.34 5.20
CA ILE A 347 -30.76 7.26 4.18
C ILE A 347 -30.90 5.89 4.84
N GLU A 348 -30.10 5.61 5.87
CA GLU A 348 -30.11 4.33 6.58
C GLU A 348 -31.46 4.06 7.24
N TYR A 349 -31.94 4.99 8.07
CA TYR A 349 -33.10 4.75 8.94
C TYR A 349 -34.45 5.05 8.29
N GLU A 350 -34.53 6.05 7.41
CA GLU A 350 -35.81 6.47 6.82
C GLU A 350 -36.05 5.83 5.46
N ALA A 351 -35.08 5.94 4.54
CA ALA A 351 -35.25 5.47 3.17
C ALA A 351 -35.10 3.94 3.05
N LEU A 352 -34.09 3.38 3.71
CA LEU A 352 -33.76 1.94 3.66
C LEU A 352 -34.20 1.17 4.91
N LYS A 353 -34.89 1.85 5.85
CA LYS A 353 -35.55 1.28 7.01
C LYS A 353 -34.67 0.32 7.81
N ARG A 354 -33.41 0.72 8.05
CA ARG A 354 -32.47 -0.02 8.91
C ARG A 354 -33.06 -0.16 10.31
N VAL A 355 -33.10 -1.39 10.82
CA VAL A 355 -33.48 -1.69 12.21
C VAL A 355 -32.22 -2.03 13.00
N LYS A 356 -31.84 -1.17 13.96
CA LYS A 356 -30.69 -1.44 14.83
C LYS A 356 -31.12 -2.33 16.00
N HIS A 357 -30.82 -3.63 15.92
CA HIS A 357 -31.09 -4.56 17.02
C HIS A 357 -30.02 -4.47 18.13
N PHE A 358 -28.75 -4.43 17.76
CA PHE A 358 -27.58 -4.26 18.64
C PHE A 358 -26.36 -3.82 17.79
N ASP A 359 -25.26 -3.39 18.41
CA ASP A 359 -24.06 -2.96 17.70
C ASP A 359 -23.42 -4.11 16.90
N ASN A 360 -23.03 -3.85 15.64
CA ASN A 360 -22.55 -4.86 14.68
C ASN A 360 -23.53 -6.01 14.37
N GLY A 361 -24.83 -5.80 14.61
CA GLY A 361 -25.89 -6.71 14.18
C GLY A 361 -26.18 -6.67 12.67
N PRO A 362 -27.05 -7.57 12.19
CA PRO A 362 -27.50 -7.57 10.80
C PRO A 362 -28.19 -6.26 10.40
N ARG A 363 -27.93 -5.78 9.18
CA ARG A 363 -28.40 -4.49 8.66
C ARG A 363 -28.67 -4.55 7.15
N SER A 364 -29.74 -3.85 6.72
CA SER A 364 -30.09 -3.67 5.31
C SER A 364 -29.09 -2.79 4.56
N ILE A 365 -28.48 -1.83 5.26
CA ILE A 365 -27.43 -0.95 4.74
C ILE A 365 -26.62 -0.35 5.92
N ASP A 366 -25.34 -0.07 5.68
CA ASP A 366 -24.42 0.66 6.54
C ASP A 366 -23.59 1.56 5.64
N LEU A 367 -23.49 2.84 6.00
CA LEU A 367 -22.71 3.84 5.31
C LEU A 367 -21.83 4.57 6.33
N ASP A 368 -20.52 4.42 6.21
CA ASP A 368 -19.54 5.02 7.12
C ASP A 368 -18.60 5.97 6.37
N ILE A 369 -18.40 7.18 6.88
CA ILE A 369 -17.44 8.13 6.32
C ILE A 369 -16.02 7.67 6.69
N LEU A 370 -15.23 7.26 5.69
CA LEU A 370 -13.85 6.80 5.88
C LEU A 370 -12.85 7.95 5.87
N LEU A 371 -12.91 8.77 4.82
CA LEU A 371 -11.99 9.87 4.56
C LEU A 371 -12.78 11.04 4.01
N TYR A 372 -12.34 12.25 4.35
CA TYR A 372 -12.94 13.50 3.93
C TYR A 372 -11.80 14.46 3.58
N ASP A 373 -11.56 14.65 2.29
CA ASP A 373 -10.36 15.30 1.77
C ASP A 373 -9.07 14.77 2.46
N GLY A 374 -8.25 15.67 3.01
CA GLY A 374 -7.13 15.35 3.92
C GLY A 374 -7.40 15.78 5.36
N THR A 375 -8.66 15.92 5.75
CA THR A 375 -9.05 16.49 7.06
C THR A 375 -8.95 15.45 8.18
N ILE A 376 -8.73 15.97 9.39
CA ILE A 376 -8.95 15.22 10.63
C ILE A 376 -10.12 15.91 11.36
N PHE A 377 -11.16 15.15 11.65
CA PHE A 377 -12.36 15.62 12.34
C PHE A 377 -12.69 14.67 13.47
N ASN A 378 -12.88 15.19 14.68
CA ASN A 378 -13.28 14.37 15.81
C ASN A 378 -14.32 15.07 16.67
N ALA A 379 -15.53 14.55 16.57
CA ALA A 379 -16.66 14.86 17.41
C ALA A 379 -17.09 13.60 18.18
N PRO A 380 -17.86 13.74 19.28
CA PRO A 380 -18.35 12.60 20.06
C PRO A 380 -19.06 11.51 19.26
N ASN A 381 -19.67 11.87 18.12
CA ASN A 381 -20.45 11.02 17.24
C ASN A 381 -19.82 10.78 15.85
N LEU A 382 -18.69 11.43 15.51
CA LEU A 382 -18.08 11.35 14.18
C LEU A 382 -16.56 11.47 14.27
N ASN A 383 -15.84 10.48 13.73
CA ASN A 383 -14.39 10.50 13.62
C ASN A 383 -13.98 10.32 12.16
N ILE A 384 -13.13 11.21 11.66
CA ILE A 384 -12.55 11.18 10.32
C ILE A 384 -11.03 11.42 10.46
N PRO A 385 -10.18 10.57 9.88
CA PRO A 385 -10.50 9.28 9.27
C PRO A 385 -11.22 8.32 10.21
N HIS A 386 -11.98 7.37 9.66
CA HIS A 386 -12.73 6.41 10.48
C HIS A 386 -11.80 5.58 11.36
N ILE A 387 -12.05 5.54 12.68
CA ILE A 387 -11.15 4.97 13.70
C ILE A 387 -10.67 3.54 13.43
N SER A 388 -11.52 2.69 12.86
CA SER A 388 -11.20 1.28 12.61
C SER A 388 -10.90 0.97 11.14
N MET A 389 -10.70 1.98 10.29
CA MET A 389 -10.52 1.72 8.85
C MET A 389 -9.25 0.91 8.55
N LEU A 390 -8.18 1.12 9.32
CA LEU A 390 -6.87 0.50 9.10
C LEU A 390 -6.82 -0.98 9.52
N GLU A 391 -7.81 -1.45 10.29
CA GLU A 391 -7.87 -2.81 10.82
C GLU A 391 -8.76 -3.74 9.96
N ARG A 392 -9.47 -3.19 8.96
CA ARG A 392 -10.56 -3.88 8.26
C ARG A 392 -10.20 -4.18 6.80
N PRO A 393 -9.97 -5.46 6.42
CA PRO A 393 -9.67 -5.83 5.04
C PRO A 393 -10.78 -5.40 4.07
N PHE A 394 -12.05 -5.61 4.44
CA PHE A 394 -13.22 -5.23 3.64
C PHE A 394 -13.43 -3.71 3.51
N VAL A 395 -12.63 -2.89 4.18
CA VAL A 395 -12.60 -1.42 4.03
C VAL A 395 -11.41 -1.01 3.17
N LEU A 396 -10.20 -1.48 3.50
CA LEU A 396 -8.99 -1.07 2.80
C LEU A 396 -8.92 -1.61 1.36
N ALA A 397 -9.34 -2.86 1.12
CA ALA A 397 -9.31 -3.44 -0.22
C ALA A 397 -10.13 -2.62 -1.24
N PRO A 398 -11.43 -2.33 -1.01
CA PRO A 398 -12.20 -1.49 -1.93
C PRO A 398 -11.74 -0.02 -1.93
N LEU A 399 -11.27 0.52 -0.80
CA LEU A 399 -10.77 1.91 -0.75
C LEU A 399 -9.55 2.10 -1.65
N CYS A 400 -8.60 1.15 -1.64
CA CYS A 400 -7.40 1.17 -2.47
C CYS A 400 -7.66 1.11 -3.98
N GLU A 401 -8.86 0.71 -4.42
CA GLU A 401 -9.27 0.82 -5.81
C GLU A 401 -9.60 2.26 -6.23
N LEU A 402 -9.88 3.15 -5.26
CA LEU A 402 -10.34 4.52 -5.47
C LEU A 402 -9.35 5.59 -5.03
N VAL A 403 -8.36 5.23 -4.19
CA VAL A 403 -7.30 6.16 -3.74
C VAL A 403 -5.95 5.87 -4.42
N PRO A 404 -5.21 6.90 -4.89
CA PRO A 404 -3.88 6.73 -5.45
C PRO A 404 -2.86 6.12 -4.47
N PRO A 405 -1.85 5.37 -4.95
CA PRO A 405 -0.81 4.78 -4.09
C PRO A 405 0.04 5.74 -3.27
N ASP A 406 0.07 7.02 -3.62
CA ASP A 406 0.78 8.09 -2.92
C ASP A 406 -0.12 8.92 -1.99
N MET A 407 -1.42 8.61 -1.90
CA MET A 407 -2.31 9.24 -0.93
C MET A 407 -1.96 8.78 0.49
N LEU A 408 -1.53 9.72 1.32
CA LEU A 408 -1.19 9.49 2.72
C LEU A 408 -2.43 9.45 3.59
N HIS A 409 -2.46 8.57 4.57
CA HIS A 409 -3.47 8.57 5.62
C HIS A 409 -3.27 9.81 6.52
N PRO A 410 -4.29 10.66 6.77
CA PRO A 410 -4.13 11.94 7.47
C PRO A 410 -3.51 11.85 8.86
N VAL A 411 -3.72 10.73 9.57
CA VAL A 411 -3.20 10.54 10.93
C VAL A 411 -1.81 9.93 10.90
N THR A 412 -1.60 8.84 10.16
CA THR A 412 -0.34 8.08 10.26
C THR A 412 0.75 8.61 9.32
N ALA A 413 0.39 9.50 8.39
CA ALA A 413 1.27 10.01 7.33
C ALA A 413 1.93 8.92 6.46
N GLU A 414 1.35 7.72 6.43
CA GLU A 414 1.80 6.60 5.61
C GLU A 414 0.82 6.41 4.43
N PRO A 415 1.28 6.02 3.23
CA PRO A 415 0.38 5.68 2.14
C PRO A 415 -0.68 4.64 2.54
N ILE A 416 -1.95 4.89 2.22
CA ILE A 416 -3.06 3.96 2.53
C ILE A 416 -2.82 2.58 1.90
N HIS A 417 -2.21 2.54 0.71
CA HIS A 417 -1.81 1.29 0.05
C HIS A 417 -0.78 0.47 0.83
N ASN A 418 0.05 1.09 1.67
CA ASN A 418 0.96 0.34 2.54
C ASN A 418 0.22 -0.33 3.69
N HIS A 419 -0.72 0.37 4.33
CA HIS A 419 -1.61 -0.23 5.34
C HIS A 419 -2.36 -1.44 4.78
N TRP A 420 -2.89 -1.32 3.57
CA TRP A 420 -3.52 -2.46 2.89
C TRP A 420 -2.51 -3.60 2.66
N ARG A 421 -1.29 -3.32 2.21
CA ARG A 421 -0.27 -4.36 2.01
C ARG A 421 0.09 -5.09 3.31
N GLN A 422 0.23 -4.36 4.41
CA GLN A 422 0.52 -4.92 5.74
C GLN A 422 -0.63 -5.82 6.21
N LEU A 423 -1.88 -5.35 6.10
CA LEU A 423 -3.07 -6.10 6.50
C LEU A 423 -3.34 -7.31 5.59
N LYS A 424 -3.15 -7.16 4.28
CA LYS A 424 -3.35 -8.25 3.31
C LYS A 424 -2.41 -9.43 3.57
N ALA A 425 -1.20 -9.18 4.07
CA ALA A 425 -0.24 -10.24 4.39
C ALA A 425 -0.71 -11.16 5.54
N THR A 426 -1.57 -10.66 6.43
CA THR A 426 -2.13 -11.43 7.55
C THR A 426 -3.59 -11.86 7.35
N THR A 427 -4.24 -11.37 6.30
CA THR A 427 -5.63 -11.68 5.93
C THR A 427 -5.69 -13.03 5.18
N PRO A 428 -6.45 -14.03 5.67
CA PRO A 428 -6.71 -15.27 4.91
C PRO A 428 -7.27 -15.01 3.51
N ALA A 429 -6.80 -15.77 2.51
CA ALA A 429 -7.19 -15.60 1.11
C ALA A 429 -8.72 -15.69 0.86
N ASN A 430 -9.45 -16.41 1.70
CA ASN A 430 -10.90 -16.62 1.58
C ASN A 430 -11.74 -15.58 2.36
N GLU A 431 -11.13 -14.55 2.94
CA GLU A 431 -11.84 -13.57 3.76
C GLU A 431 -12.63 -12.56 2.92
N LEU A 432 -12.11 -12.20 1.74
CA LEU A 432 -12.74 -11.26 0.81
C LEU A 432 -12.85 -11.88 -0.59
N GLN A 433 -14.07 -12.09 -1.06
CA GLN A 433 -14.33 -12.62 -2.39
C GLN A 433 -14.93 -11.52 -3.29
N PRO A 434 -14.19 -10.99 -4.28
CA PRO A 434 -14.75 -10.06 -5.26
C PRO A 434 -15.76 -10.79 -6.16
N PHE A 435 -16.78 -10.07 -6.62
CA PHE A 435 -17.73 -10.62 -7.59
C PHE A 435 -18.20 -9.59 -8.59
N VAL A 436 -18.62 -10.08 -9.76
CA VAL A 436 -19.37 -9.28 -10.74
C VAL A 436 -20.87 -9.51 -10.53
N ASN A 437 -21.62 -8.43 -10.37
CA ASN A 437 -23.07 -8.44 -10.27
C ASN A 437 -23.70 -8.66 -11.65
N LEU A 438 -24.72 -9.52 -11.72
CA LEU A 438 -25.50 -9.76 -12.91
C LEU A 438 -26.98 -9.39 -12.66
N PRO A 439 -27.74 -9.03 -13.72
CA PRO A 439 -29.18 -8.86 -13.61
C PRO A 439 -29.88 -10.10 -13.02
N GLY A 440 -30.97 -9.88 -12.30
CA GLY A 440 -31.78 -10.97 -11.73
C GLY A 440 -31.19 -11.62 -10.48
N ALA A 441 -30.41 -10.88 -9.69
CA ALA A 441 -29.77 -11.33 -8.44
C ALA A 441 -28.76 -12.50 -8.61
N LYS A 442 -28.19 -12.64 -9.81
CA LYS A 442 -27.07 -13.55 -10.08
C LYS A 442 -25.74 -12.83 -9.85
N MET A 443 -24.68 -13.59 -9.58
CA MET A 443 -23.33 -13.05 -9.44
C MET A 443 -22.28 -14.05 -9.92
N LEU A 444 -21.13 -13.54 -10.36
CA LEU A 444 -19.94 -14.32 -10.68
C LEU A 444 -18.87 -14.05 -9.62
N PRO A 445 -18.68 -14.95 -8.63
CA PRO A 445 -17.66 -14.78 -7.59
C PRO A 445 -16.28 -15.21 -8.10
N PHE A 446 -15.31 -14.30 -8.08
CA PHE A 446 -13.95 -14.53 -8.57
C PHE A 446 -12.95 -14.82 -7.44
N GLY A 447 -11.75 -15.29 -7.81
CA GLY A 447 -10.66 -15.60 -6.88
C GLY A 447 -10.63 -17.04 -6.36
N SER A 448 -11.68 -17.84 -6.59
CA SER A 448 -11.73 -19.25 -6.16
C SER A 448 -11.59 -20.28 -7.28
N LYS A 449 -11.80 -19.86 -8.54
CA LYS A 449 -11.64 -20.67 -9.75
C LYS A 449 -11.55 -19.77 -10.99
N THR A 450 -11.05 -20.30 -12.09
CA THR A 450 -11.19 -19.69 -13.42
C THR A 450 -12.57 -20.02 -14.00
N PHE A 451 -13.29 -19.03 -14.51
CA PHE A 451 -14.58 -19.24 -15.20
C PHE A 451 -14.37 -19.66 -16.66
N LEU A 452 -15.15 -20.64 -17.10
CA LEU A 452 -15.14 -21.11 -18.48
C LEU A 452 -16.28 -20.47 -19.29
N MET A 453 -15.92 -19.65 -20.28
CA MET A 453 -16.87 -19.05 -21.23
C MET A 453 -16.86 -19.81 -22.56
N GLY A 454 -17.98 -20.45 -22.91
CA GLY A 454 -18.15 -21.22 -24.14
C GLY A 454 -18.67 -20.37 -25.29
N ILE A 455 -18.03 -20.45 -26.47
CA ILE A 455 -18.40 -19.67 -27.66
C ILE A 455 -19.53 -20.35 -28.44
N LEU A 456 -20.65 -19.65 -28.61
CA LEU A 456 -21.79 -20.05 -29.44
C LEU A 456 -22.01 -19.06 -30.59
N ASN A 457 -21.46 -19.36 -31.76
CA ASN A 457 -21.65 -18.54 -32.96
C ASN A 457 -22.89 -18.98 -33.73
N VAL A 458 -23.84 -18.04 -33.94
CA VAL A 458 -25.02 -18.21 -34.81
C VAL A 458 -24.77 -17.47 -36.12
N THR A 459 -23.68 -17.84 -36.77
CA THR A 459 -23.20 -17.24 -38.03
C THR A 459 -22.88 -18.32 -39.05
N PRO A 460 -23.13 -18.08 -40.36
CA PRO A 460 -22.70 -19.00 -41.41
C PRO A 460 -21.17 -18.99 -41.59
N ASP A 461 -20.50 -17.86 -41.30
CA ASP A 461 -19.10 -17.59 -41.67
C ASP A 461 -18.11 -17.72 -40.50
N SER A 462 -18.10 -18.87 -39.81
CA SER A 462 -17.20 -19.15 -38.68
C SER A 462 -15.86 -19.81 -39.12
N PHE A 463 -14.71 -19.48 -38.48
CA PHE A 463 -13.29 -19.74 -38.87
C PHE A 463 -12.96 -21.22 -38.77
N SER A 464 -13.75 -21.89 -37.96
CA SER A 464 -13.56 -23.24 -37.50
C SER A 464 -14.86 -24.04 -37.53
N ASP A 465 -16.01 -23.35 -37.40
CA ASP A 465 -17.32 -23.98 -37.26
C ASP A 465 -18.32 -23.48 -38.34
N GLY A 466 -17.90 -22.72 -39.35
CA GLY A 466 -18.80 -22.08 -40.32
C GLY A 466 -19.66 -23.07 -41.09
N SER A 467 -20.95 -23.15 -40.75
CA SER A 467 -21.92 -23.97 -41.47
C SER A 467 -23.28 -23.28 -41.49
N VAL A 468 -24.07 -23.52 -42.53
CA VAL A 468 -25.47 -23.04 -42.61
C VAL A 468 -26.31 -23.61 -41.47
N ALA A 469 -25.93 -24.78 -40.93
CA ALA A 469 -26.60 -25.40 -39.78
C ALA A 469 -26.51 -24.54 -38.50
N ASN A 470 -25.52 -23.65 -38.38
CA ASN A 470 -25.41 -22.74 -37.23
C ASN A 470 -26.54 -21.71 -37.15
N LEU A 471 -27.27 -21.47 -38.24
CA LEU A 471 -28.44 -20.60 -38.25
C LEU A 471 -29.70 -21.30 -37.74
N ALA A 472 -29.69 -22.63 -37.62
CA ALA A 472 -30.82 -23.39 -37.12
C ALA A 472 -30.87 -23.31 -35.58
N VAL A 473 -32.03 -22.89 -35.06
CA VAL A 473 -32.26 -22.76 -33.61
C VAL A 473 -32.04 -24.09 -32.88
N ASP A 474 -32.54 -25.20 -33.43
CA ASP A 474 -32.40 -26.53 -32.82
C ASP A 474 -30.93 -26.96 -32.70
N HIS A 475 -30.09 -26.61 -33.67
CA HIS A 475 -28.66 -26.89 -33.62
C HIS A 475 -27.97 -26.06 -32.52
N ALA A 476 -28.30 -24.77 -32.41
CA ALA A 476 -27.79 -23.92 -31.34
C ALA A 476 -28.21 -24.44 -29.95
N LEU A 477 -29.47 -24.89 -29.80
CA LEU A 477 -29.98 -25.46 -28.55
C LEU A 477 -29.29 -26.78 -28.18
N SER A 478 -29.06 -27.67 -29.14
CA SER A 478 -28.30 -28.91 -28.89
C SER A 478 -26.87 -28.61 -28.41
N LYS A 479 -26.22 -27.58 -28.98
CA LYS A 479 -24.89 -27.14 -28.52
C LYS A 479 -24.93 -26.53 -27.12
N VAL A 480 -25.99 -25.79 -26.78
CA VAL A 480 -26.20 -25.25 -25.42
C VAL A 480 -26.37 -26.36 -24.41
N GLU A 481 -27.19 -27.38 -24.71
CA GLU A 481 -27.35 -28.56 -23.85
C GLU A 481 -26.01 -29.27 -23.60
N ASP A 482 -25.20 -29.42 -24.65
CA ASP A 482 -23.86 -29.99 -24.56
C ASP A 482 -22.90 -29.13 -23.72
N MET A 483 -22.91 -27.80 -23.88
CA MET A 483 -22.13 -26.86 -23.05
C MET A 483 -22.51 -26.94 -21.57
N VAL A 484 -23.81 -26.95 -21.28
CA VAL A 484 -24.34 -27.05 -19.90
C VAL A 484 -23.91 -28.37 -19.26
N SER A 485 -24.08 -29.49 -19.96
CA SER A 485 -23.66 -30.80 -19.46
C SER A 485 -22.15 -30.93 -19.28
N SER A 486 -21.36 -30.16 -20.03
CA SER A 486 -19.90 -30.09 -19.94
C SER A 486 -19.39 -29.12 -18.86
N GLY A 487 -20.29 -28.44 -18.14
CA GLY A 487 -19.92 -27.55 -17.03
C GLY A 487 -19.32 -26.21 -17.47
N VAL A 488 -19.76 -25.67 -18.61
CA VAL A 488 -19.51 -24.28 -19.02
C VAL A 488 -20.22 -23.33 -18.06
N ASP A 489 -19.52 -22.30 -17.60
CA ASP A 489 -20.06 -21.35 -16.61
C ASP A 489 -20.84 -20.21 -17.28
N VAL A 490 -20.38 -19.75 -18.44
CA VAL A 490 -21.00 -18.67 -19.23
C VAL A 490 -21.07 -19.08 -20.70
N ILE A 491 -22.22 -18.92 -21.35
CA ILE A 491 -22.33 -19.11 -22.80
C ILE A 491 -22.35 -17.75 -23.48
N ASP A 492 -21.46 -17.55 -24.45
CA ASP A 492 -21.30 -16.30 -25.18
C ASP A 492 -21.84 -16.43 -26.61
N LEU A 493 -22.99 -15.79 -26.84
CA LEU A 493 -23.79 -15.91 -28.05
C LEU A 493 -23.47 -14.77 -29.02
N GLY A 494 -22.93 -15.09 -30.19
CA GLY A 494 -22.54 -14.13 -31.21
C GLY A 494 -23.30 -14.29 -32.53
N GLY A 495 -23.90 -13.21 -33.03
CA GLY A 495 -24.61 -13.15 -34.32
C GLY A 495 -23.82 -12.50 -35.46
N CYS A 496 -22.70 -11.86 -35.13
CA CYS A 496 -21.82 -11.16 -36.06
C CYS A 496 -20.37 -11.66 -35.93
N SER A 497 -19.65 -11.75 -37.05
CA SER A 497 -18.26 -12.20 -37.05
C SER A 497 -17.31 -11.02 -36.82
N THR A 498 -16.52 -11.09 -35.75
CA THR A 498 -15.51 -10.07 -35.36
C THR A 498 -14.12 -10.37 -35.92
N ARG A 499 -14.01 -11.26 -36.92
CA ARG A 499 -12.71 -11.64 -37.48
C ARG A 499 -12.14 -10.61 -38.43
N PRO A 500 -10.81 -10.45 -38.47
CA PRO A 500 -10.17 -9.53 -39.41
C PRO A 500 -10.66 -9.75 -40.85
N GLY A 501 -11.23 -8.69 -41.44
CA GLY A 501 -11.77 -8.71 -42.81
C GLY A 501 -13.13 -9.38 -43.01
N ALA A 502 -13.82 -9.80 -41.94
CA ALA A 502 -15.18 -10.33 -42.05
C ALA A 502 -16.19 -9.25 -42.48
N VAL A 503 -17.09 -9.60 -43.41
CA VAL A 503 -18.19 -8.72 -43.81
C VAL A 503 -19.14 -8.55 -42.63
N GLN A 504 -19.34 -7.31 -42.20
CA GLN A 504 -20.24 -7.00 -41.10
C GLN A 504 -21.68 -7.04 -41.60
N VAL A 505 -22.52 -7.77 -40.88
CA VAL A 505 -23.96 -7.84 -41.17
C VAL A 505 -24.69 -6.61 -40.65
N SER A 506 -25.91 -6.37 -41.12
CA SER A 506 -26.75 -5.31 -40.56
C SER A 506 -27.20 -5.66 -39.13
N GLU A 507 -27.50 -4.64 -38.31
CA GLU A 507 -28.07 -4.85 -36.97
C GLU A 507 -29.34 -5.70 -37.01
N LYS A 508 -30.24 -5.43 -37.98
CA LYS A 508 -31.46 -6.21 -38.17
C LYS A 508 -31.19 -7.69 -38.44
N GLU A 509 -30.14 -7.98 -39.20
CA GLU A 509 -29.74 -9.34 -39.50
C GLU A 509 -29.14 -10.03 -38.27
N GLU A 510 -28.28 -9.35 -37.51
CA GLU A 510 -27.73 -9.85 -36.24
C GLU A 510 -28.85 -10.17 -35.24
N LEU A 511 -29.81 -9.26 -35.06
CA LEU A 511 -31.02 -9.50 -34.25
C LEU A 511 -31.79 -10.73 -34.72
N SER A 512 -32.01 -10.88 -36.03
CA SER A 512 -32.76 -12.01 -36.59
C SER A 512 -32.09 -13.37 -36.33
N ARG A 513 -30.76 -13.38 -36.13
CA ARG A 513 -29.98 -14.58 -35.78
C ARG A 513 -30.01 -14.85 -34.29
N VAL A 514 -29.77 -13.84 -33.46
CA VAL A 514 -29.55 -13.99 -32.01
C VAL A 514 -30.86 -14.18 -31.24
N LEU A 515 -31.88 -13.37 -31.52
CA LEU A 515 -33.08 -13.31 -30.67
C LEU A 515 -33.86 -14.65 -30.61
N PRO A 516 -34.11 -15.38 -31.72
CA PRO A 516 -34.85 -16.64 -31.66
C PRO A 516 -34.11 -17.72 -30.83
N VAL A 517 -32.78 -17.74 -30.90
CA VAL A 517 -31.94 -18.65 -30.11
C VAL A 517 -32.00 -18.25 -28.64
N LEU A 518 -31.84 -16.96 -28.33
CA LEU A 518 -31.90 -16.43 -26.97
C LEU A 518 -33.24 -16.76 -26.28
N ASP A 519 -34.37 -16.55 -26.97
CA ASP A 519 -35.71 -16.85 -26.45
C ASP A 519 -35.85 -18.32 -26.05
N GLN A 520 -35.33 -19.24 -26.88
CA GLN A 520 -35.39 -20.68 -26.58
C GLN A 520 -34.43 -21.10 -25.47
N ILE A 521 -33.20 -20.55 -25.44
CA ILE A 521 -32.25 -20.84 -24.34
C ILE A 521 -32.87 -20.39 -23.02
N ARG A 522 -33.51 -19.22 -22.99
CA ARG A 522 -34.11 -18.68 -21.76
C ARG A 522 -35.27 -19.51 -21.26
N LYS A 523 -36.06 -20.06 -22.18
CA LYS A 523 -37.16 -20.97 -21.86
C LYS A 523 -36.68 -22.33 -21.33
N GLN A 524 -35.60 -22.89 -21.91
CA GLN A 524 -35.16 -24.27 -21.63
C GLN A 524 -34.06 -24.35 -20.56
N PHE A 525 -33.25 -23.30 -20.44
CA PHE A 525 -32.08 -23.22 -19.56
C PHE A 525 -32.05 -21.87 -18.79
N PRO A 526 -33.03 -21.61 -17.90
CA PRO A 526 -33.17 -20.31 -17.21
C PRO A 526 -31.98 -19.95 -16.32
N ASP A 527 -31.26 -20.95 -15.80
CA ASP A 527 -30.16 -20.75 -14.87
C ASP A 527 -28.85 -20.34 -15.55
N VAL A 528 -28.69 -20.67 -16.84
CA VAL A 528 -27.47 -20.39 -17.61
C VAL A 528 -27.18 -18.89 -17.67
N VAL A 529 -25.94 -18.51 -17.34
CA VAL A 529 -25.44 -17.16 -17.56
C VAL A 529 -25.17 -16.99 -19.06
N LEU A 530 -25.75 -15.94 -19.64
CA LEU A 530 -25.63 -15.64 -21.06
C LEU A 530 -24.95 -14.30 -21.26
N SER A 531 -23.90 -14.36 -22.05
CA SER A 531 -23.21 -13.23 -22.63
C SER A 531 -23.64 -13.06 -24.09
N ILE A 532 -23.68 -11.83 -24.57
CA ILE A 532 -23.97 -11.49 -25.96
C ILE A 532 -22.73 -10.82 -26.55
N ASP A 533 -22.10 -11.48 -27.52
CA ASP A 533 -20.94 -10.96 -28.26
C ASP A 533 -21.45 -9.97 -29.32
N THR A 534 -21.55 -8.70 -28.91
CA THR A 534 -22.02 -7.62 -29.78
C THR A 534 -21.41 -6.28 -29.37
N TYR A 535 -21.15 -5.45 -30.37
CA TYR A 535 -20.73 -4.07 -30.21
C TYR A 535 -21.88 -3.08 -30.48
N ARG A 536 -23.12 -3.57 -30.67
CA ARG A 536 -24.28 -2.74 -31.05
C ARG A 536 -25.23 -2.54 -29.88
N SER A 537 -25.51 -1.29 -29.55
CA SER A 537 -26.44 -0.91 -28.47
C SER A 537 -27.84 -1.49 -28.67
N GLY A 538 -28.37 -1.51 -29.91
CA GLY A 538 -29.68 -2.09 -30.23
C GLY A 538 -29.78 -3.59 -29.97
N VAL A 539 -28.72 -4.35 -30.31
CA VAL A 539 -28.65 -5.79 -30.05
C VAL A 539 -28.52 -6.09 -28.56
N ALA A 540 -27.66 -5.34 -27.86
CA ALA A 540 -27.51 -5.45 -26.42
C ALA A 540 -28.83 -5.18 -25.68
N LEU A 541 -29.54 -4.10 -26.03
CA LEU A 541 -30.80 -3.72 -25.40
C LEU A 541 -31.91 -4.77 -25.61
N GLU A 542 -32.08 -5.25 -26.84
CA GLU A 542 -33.08 -6.29 -27.14
C GLU A 542 -32.75 -7.63 -26.48
N SER A 543 -31.45 -7.93 -26.32
CA SER A 543 -31.02 -9.14 -25.62
C SER A 543 -31.22 -9.03 -24.11
N ALA A 544 -30.96 -7.86 -23.52
CA ALA A 544 -31.24 -7.57 -22.11
C ALA A 544 -32.71 -7.82 -21.77
N ARG A 545 -33.63 -7.33 -22.61
CA ARG A 545 -35.10 -7.53 -22.48
C ARG A 545 -35.51 -9.00 -22.47
N ARG A 546 -34.68 -9.89 -23.00
CA ARG A 546 -34.88 -11.34 -23.06
C ARG A 546 -34.10 -12.10 -21.99
N GLY A 547 -33.40 -11.42 -21.08
CA GLY A 547 -32.67 -12.04 -19.97
C GLY A 547 -31.23 -12.43 -20.32
N ALA A 548 -30.58 -11.75 -21.26
CA ALA A 548 -29.12 -11.74 -21.30
C ALA A 548 -28.56 -11.07 -20.03
N HIS A 549 -27.36 -11.47 -19.61
CA HIS A 549 -26.74 -11.00 -18.36
C HIS A 549 -25.49 -10.15 -18.59
N ILE A 550 -24.73 -10.44 -19.65
CA ILE A 550 -23.43 -9.84 -19.92
C ILE A 550 -23.40 -9.30 -21.36
N ILE A 551 -22.89 -8.10 -21.55
CA ILE A 551 -22.51 -7.53 -22.85
C ILE A 551 -21.02 -7.84 -23.04
N ASN A 552 -20.69 -8.58 -24.09
CA ASN A 552 -19.31 -8.80 -24.50
C ASN A 552 -18.99 -7.91 -25.71
N ASP A 553 -18.38 -6.77 -25.46
CA ASP A 553 -18.03 -5.81 -26.50
C ASP A 553 -16.52 -5.77 -26.73
N VAL A 554 -16.10 -6.43 -27.80
CA VAL A 554 -14.70 -6.46 -28.27
C VAL A 554 -14.14 -5.08 -28.64
N SER A 555 -15.00 -4.07 -28.84
CA SER A 555 -14.62 -2.72 -29.22
C SER A 555 -14.43 -1.77 -28.03
N GLY A 556 -14.97 -2.12 -26.87
CA GLY A 556 -14.95 -1.27 -25.68
C GLY A 556 -15.60 0.10 -25.90
N GLY A 557 -16.75 0.14 -26.56
CA GLY A 557 -17.55 1.32 -26.87
C GLY A 557 -17.09 2.07 -28.12
N LEU A 558 -16.02 1.64 -28.79
CA LEU A 558 -15.47 2.35 -29.95
C LEU A 558 -16.39 2.28 -31.19
N PHE A 559 -17.19 1.22 -31.34
CA PHE A 559 -18.05 1.06 -32.53
C PHE A 559 -19.46 1.64 -32.36
N ASP A 560 -19.93 1.75 -31.13
CA ASP A 560 -21.22 2.34 -30.77
C ASP A 560 -21.16 2.87 -29.34
N GLU A 561 -20.97 4.19 -29.18
CA GLU A 561 -20.82 4.81 -27.85
C GLU A 561 -22.08 4.65 -26.97
N ARG A 562 -23.26 4.48 -27.57
CA ARG A 562 -24.53 4.28 -26.85
C ARG A 562 -24.58 2.95 -26.09
N ILE A 563 -23.70 2.00 -26.39
CA ILE A 563 -23.69 0.70 -25.71
C ILE A 563 -23.42 0.84 -24.21
N PHE A 564 -22.67 1.87 -23.79
CA PHE A 564 -22.43 2.17 -22.38
C PHE A 564 -23.70 2.62 -21.67
N ASP A 565 -24.50 3.48 -22.29
CA ASP A 565 -25.81 3.87 -21.76
C ASP A 565 -26.72 2.65 -21.59
N VAL A 566 -26.73 1.74 -22.58
CA VAL A 566 -27.50 0.50 -22.50
C VAL A 566 -27.03 -0.40 -21.35
N ALA A 567 -25.72 -0.51 -21.13
CA ALA A 567 -25.18 -1.27 -20.00
C ALA A 567 -25.63 -0.69 -18.65
N ALA A 568 -25.62 0.65 -18.51
CA ALA A 568 -26.08 1.35 -17.32
C ALA A 568 -27.59 1.21 -17.10
N GLU A 569 -28.40 1.38 -18.16
CA GLU A 569 -29.86 1.28 -18.12
C GLU A 569 -30.34 -0.13 -17.76
N THR A 570 -29.67 -1.15 -18.31
CA THR A 570 -30.10 -2.55 -18.17
C THR A 570 -29.52 -3.24 -16.93
N GLY A 571 -28.46 -2.68 -16.35
CA GLY A 571 -27.71 -3.31 -15.26
C GLY A 571 -26.91 -4.54 -15.68
N MET A 572 -26.76 -4.79 -16.99
CA MET A 572 -25.94 -5.90 -17.49
C MET A 572 -24.47 -5.71 -17.08
N ALA A 573 -23.78 -6.82 -16.85
CA ALA A 573 -22.32 -6.77 -16.75
C ALA A 573 -21.71 -6.46 -18.12
N TYR A 574 -20.51 -5.88 -18.13
CA TYR A 574 -19.84 -5.40 -19.33
C TYR A 574 -18.43 -5.94 -19.39
N ILE A 575 -18.11 -6.70 -20.44
CA ILE A 575 -16.74 -7.07 -20.77
C ILE A 575 -16.19 -5.99 -21.70
N LEU A 576 -15.25 -5.21 -21.17
CA LEU A 576 -14.60 -4.10 -21.85
C LEU A 576 -13.41 -4.61 -22.66
N GLY A 577 -13.64 -4.87 -23.95
CA GLY A 577 -12.62 -5.32 -24.89
C GLY A 577 -11.72 -4.21 -25.41
N HIS A 578 -10.43 -4.51 -25.57
CA HIS A 578 -9.45 -3.60 -26.15
C HIS A 578 -9.09 -3.94 -27.61
N THR A 579 -9.36 -2.99 -28.50
CA THR A 579 -9.00 -3.03 -29.93
C THR A 579 -8.60 -1.64 -30.42
N ARG A 580 -8.13 -1.55 -31.67
CA ARG A 580 -7.89 -0.29 -32.38
C ARG A 580 -8.42 -0.35 -33.79
N GLY A 581 -8.97 0.77 -34.27
CA GLY A 581 -9.70 0.81 -35.53
C GLY A 581 -10.86 -0.17 -35.54
N ASP A 582 -11.30 -0.56 -36.73
CA ASP A 582 -12.45 -1.44 -36.95
C ASP A 582 -12.03 -2.84 -37.44
N VAL A 583 -13.01 -3.70 -37.69
CA VAL A 583 -12.79 -5.10 -38.12
C VAL A 583 -11.98 -5.23 -39.42
N SER A 584 -12.02 -4.22 -40.30
CA SER A 584 -11.27 -4.17 -41.55
C SER A 584 -9.87 -3.54 -41.41
N THR A 585 -9.67 -2.66 -40.43
CA THR A 585 -8.42 -1.89 -40.27
C THR A 585 -7.52 -2.37 -39.14
N MET A 586 -8.06 -3.04 -38.12
CA MET A 586 -7.34 -3.44 -36.89
C MET A 586 -6.01 -4.16 -37.13
N ALA A 587 -5.93 -5.02 -38.16
CA ALA A 587 -4.75 -5.82 -38.47
C ALA A 587 -3.51 -4.97 -38.84
N ARG A 588 -3.71 -3.69 -39.19
CA ARG A 588 -2.64 -2.74 -39.55
C ARG A 588 -2.27 -1.81 -38.40
N LEU A 589 -3.05 -1.79 -37.31
CA LEU A 589 -2.92 -0.85 -36.19
C LEU A 589 -2.20 -1.48 -34.99
N THR A 590 -1.16 -2.25 -35.26
CA THR A 590 -0.37 -2.98 -34.25
C THR A 590 0.82 -2.18 -33.71
N ASP A 591 0.93 -0.90 -34.04
CA ASP A 591 2.02 -0.05 -33.57
C ASP A 591 1.63 0.66 -32.26
N TYR A 592 2.18 0.19 -31.14
CA TYR A 592 1.89 0.68 -29.79
C TYR A 592 3.07 1.48 -29.23
N GLN A 593 3.45 2.53 -29.95
CA GLN A 593 4.39 3.50 -29.38
C GLN A 593 3.74 4.18 -28.18
N ASP A 594 4.49 4.23 -27.08
CA ASP A 594 4.16 5.01 -25.91
C ASP A 594 4.74 6.42 -26.07
N PHE A 595 3.95 7.42 -25.74
CA PHE A 595 4.34 8.83 -25.82
C PHE A 595 4.19 9.45 -24.43
N GLU A 596 5.00 10.46 -24.12
CA GLU A 596 4.79 11.25 -22.92
C GLU A 596 3.45 11.98 -23.00
N ASP A 597 2.53 11.63 -22.10
CA ASP A 597 1.15 12.12 -22.06
C ASP A 597 0.79 12.78 -20.71
N GLY A 598 1.78 12.95 -19.82
CA GLY A 598 1.58 13.52 -18.49
C GLY A 598 0.82 12.60 -17.53
N ILE A 599 0.54 11.34 -17.92
CA ILE A 599 -0.13 10.37 -17.06
C ILE A 599 0.90 9.76 -16.10
N LYS A 600 0.65 9.91 -14.79
CA LYS A 600 1.48 9.27 -13.76
C LYS A 600 1.07 7.81 -13.63
N GLN A 601 1.97 6.90 -14.00
CA GLN A 601 1.78 5.46 -13.83
C GLN A 601 2.47 4.99 -12.55
N TYR A 602 1.86 4.03 -11.84
CA TYR A 602 2.43 3.44 -10.63
C TYR A 602 3.01 2.03 -10.87
N SER A 603 2.93 1.55 -12.10
CA SER A 603 3.43 0.23 -12.51
C SER A 603 4.54 0.38 -13.56
N GLN A 604 5.60 -0.40 -13.43
CA GLN A 604 6.65 -0.48 -14.44
C GLN A 604 6.21 -1.44 -15.54
N LEU A 605 5.86 -0.90 -16.71
CA LEU A 605 5.36 -1.64 -17.86
C LEU A 605 6.26 -1.43 -19.08
N THR A 606 6.21 -2.37 -20.01
CA THR A 606 6.74 -2.15 -21.36
C THR A 606 5.92 -1.09 -22.09
N PRO A 607 6.45 -0.42 -23.13
CA PRO A 607 5.69 0.58 -23.90
C PRO A 607 4.37 0.02 -24.47
N PHE A 608 4.37 -1.22 -24.95
CA PHE A 608 3.18 -1.90 -25.45
C PHE A 608 2.13 -2.08 -24.34
N MET A 609 2.52 -2.67 -23.20
CA MET A 609 1.60 -2.91 -22.08
C MET A 609 1.07 -1.60 -21.50
N SER A 610 1.94 -0.61 -21.31
CA SER A 610 1.59 0.76 -20.90
C SER A 610 0.48 1.31 -21.78
N ARG A 611 0.66 1.23 -23.09
CA ARG A 611 -0.30 1.77 -24.05
C ARG A 611 -1.65 1.04 -24.04
N VAL A 612 -1.64 -0.30 -23.98
CA VAL A 612 -2.89 -1.09 -23.85
C VAL A 612 -3.64 -0.73 -22.58
N CYS A 613 -2.94 -0.62 -21.45
CA CYS A 613 -3.56 -0.31 -20.16
C CYS A 613 -4.12 1.12 -20.12
N LYS A 614 -3.43 2.11 -20.69
CA LYS A 614 -3.95 3.49 -20.82
C LYS A 614 -5.22 3.56 -21.66
N GLU A 615 -5.26 2.86 -22.79
CA GLU A 615 -6.43 2.83 -23.68
C GLU A 615 -7.64 2.14 -23.01
N LEU A 616 -7.40 1.02 -22.32
CA LEU A 616 -8.42 0.37 -21.50
C LEU A 616 -8.91 1.28 -20.36
N ALA A 617 -8.00 1.96 -19.66
CA ALA A 617 -8.35 2.83 -18.55
C ALA A 617 -9.17 4.05 -19.02
N THR A 618 -8.88 4.56 -20.22
CA THR A 618 -9.69 5.61 -20.85
C THR A 618 -11.08 5.12 -21.18
N ALA A 619 -11.22 3.89 -21.70
CA ALA A 619 -12.53 3.31 -22.00
C ALA A 619 -13.31 2.99 -20.72
N LEU A 620 -12.64 2.53 -19.66
CA LEU A 620 -13.22 2.29 -18.35
C LEU A 620 -13.78 3.58 -17.73
N ASP A 621 -13.01 4.68 -17.76
CA ASP A 621 -13.46 5.99 -17.25
C ASP A 621 -14.72 6.48 -18.01
N LYS A 622 -14.80 6.27 -19.33
CA LYS A 622 -16.01 6.58 -20.11
C LYS A 622 -17.20 5.69 -19.72
N LEU A 623 -16.97 4.38 -19.55
CA LEU A 623 -17.99 3.41 -19.16
C LEU A 623 -18.56 3.75 -17.77
N GLU A 624 -17.70 4.06 -16.79
CA GLU A 624 -18.10 4.45 -15.44
C GLU A 624 -18.87 5.79 -15.43
N LYS A 625 -18.45 6.76 -16.24
CA LYS A 625 -19.15 8.04 -16.42
C LYS A 625 -20.54 7.90 -17.06
N ALA A 626 -20.78 6.85 -17.85
CA ALA A 626 -22.11 6.52 -18.36
C ALA A 626 -23.03 5.91 -17.27
N GLY A 627 -22.51 5.65 -16.08
CA GLY A 627 -23.26 5.15 -14.93
C GLY A 627 -23.11 3.65 -14.67
N VAL A 628 -22.27 2.95 -15.45
CA VAL A 628 -21.94 1.54 -15.17
C VAL A 628 -21.08 1.46 -13.93
N ARG A 629 -21.50 0.65 -12.96
CA ARG A 629 -20.78 0.49 -11.70
C ARG A 629 -19.63 -0.49 -11.88
N ARG A 630 -18.53 -0.28 -11.15
CA ARG A 630 -17.31 -1.09 -11.28
C ARG A 630 -17.54 -2.58 -11.01
N TRP A 631 -18.45 -2.93 -10.11
CA TRP A 631 -18.88 -4.31 -9.85
C TRP A 631 -19.66 -4.97 -11.01
N GLN A 632 -19.85 -4.28 -12.14
CA GLN A 632 -20.43 -4.83 -13.37
C GLN A 632 -19.35 -5.13 -14.43
N VAL A 633 -18.09 -4.74 -14.20
CA VAL A 633 -17.08 -4.69 -15.26
C VAL A 633 -16.15 -5.89 -15.23
N LEU A 634 -15.80 -6.40 -16.42
CA LEU A 634 -14.64 -7.24 -16.68
C LEU A 634 -13.77 -6.57 -17.74
N LEU A 635 -12.47 -6.81 -17.74
CA LEU A 635 -11.57 -6.36 -18.80
C LEU A 635 -11.26 -7.52 -19.77
N ASP A 636 -11.10 -7.21 -21.06
CA ASP A 636 -10.46 -8.11 -22.03
C ASP A 636 -9.38 -7.33 -22.79
N PRO A 637 -8.09 -7.63 -22.60
CA PRO A 637 -7.01 -6.92 -23.30
C PRO A 637 -6.99 -7.17 -24.81
N GLY A 638 -7.83 -8.08 -25.31
CA GLY A 638 -8.16 -8.26 -26.70
C GLY A 638 -7.09 -9.01 -27.46
N LEU A 639 -6.82 -10.27 -27.10
CA LEU A 639 -5.89 -11.13 -27.84
C LEU A 639 -6.29 -11.16 -29.33
N GLY A 640 -5.35 -10.92 -30.23
CA GLY A 640 -5.55 -10.94 -31.68
C GLY A 640 -6.35 -9.77 -32.26
N PHE A 641 -6.78 -8.81 -31.45
CA PHE A 641 -7.45 -7.58 -31.90
C PHE A 641 -6.43 -6.45 -31.97
N ALA A 642 -6.08 -6.00 -33.18
CA ALA A 642 -5.02 -5.01 -33.40
C ALA A 642 -3.66 -5.35 -32.75
N LYS A 643 -3.28 -6.63 -32.68
CA LYS A 643 -2.05 -7.10 -32.02
C LYS A 643 -1.35 -8.18 -32.84
N ASN A 644 -0.03 -8.08 -32.96
CA ASN A 644 0.79 -9.10 -33.59
C ASN A 644 1.11 -10.27 -32.64
N SER A 645 1.77 -11.32 -33.12
CA SER A 645 2.00 -12.54 -32.33
C SER A 645 2.89 -12.32 -31.11
N SER A 646 3.94 -11.49 -31.20
CA SER A 646 4.78 -11.19 -30.03
C SER A 646 4.02 -10.40 -28.97
N GLN A 647 3.19 -9.45 -29.38
CA GLN A 647 2.31 -8.67 -28.49
C GLN A 647 1.26 -9.55 -27.78
N ASN A 648 0.69 -10.53 -28.48
CA ASN A 648 -0.23 -11.49 -27.86
C ASN A 648 0.45 -12.35 -26.80
N ILE A 649 1.69 -12.79 -27.05
CA ILE A 649 2.48 -13.55 -26.07
C ILE A 649 2.83 -12.68 -24.87
N GLU A 650 3.21 -11.41 -25.11
CA GLU A 650 3.50 -10.44 -24.07
C GLU A 650 2.28 -10.16 -23.17
N LEU A 651 1.08 -9.99 -23.75
CA LEU A 651 -0.16 -9.86 -22.99
C LEU A 651 -0.43 -11.05 -22.07
N ILE A 652 -0.20 -12.27 -22.55
CA ILE A 652 -0.39 -13.47 -21.72
C ILE A 652 0.64 -13.47 -20.60
N ARG A 653 1.92 -13.27 -20.92
CA ARG A 653 3.02 -13.34 -19.96
C ARG A 653 2.91 -12.31 -18.84
N ASP A 654 2.54 -11.09 -19.17
CA ASP A 654 2.56 -9.92 -18.28
C ASP A 654 1.14 -9.52 -17.82
N LEU A 655 0.18 -10.45 -17.86
CA LEU A 655 -1.23 -10.23 -17.48
C LEU A 655 -1.38 -9.80 -16.01
N ASP A 656 -0.56 -10.34 -15.12
CA ASP A 656 -0.50 -9.98 -13.70
C ASP A 656 -0.21 -8.48 -13.51
N LYS A 657 0.66 -7.91 -14.33
CA LYS A 657 0.98 -6.48 -14.31
C LYS A 657 -0.19 -5.63 -14.80
N LEU A 658 -0.95 -6.12 -15.78
CA LEU A 658 -2.20 -5.47 -16.21
C LEU A 658 -3.21 -5.46 -15.07
N LYS A 659 -3.44 -6.60 -14.39
CA LYS A 659 -4.38 -6.67 -13.25
C LYS A 659 -4.03 -5.71 -12.12
N ASN A 660 -2.75 -5.39 -11.95
CA ASN A 660 -2.27 -4.47 -10.93
C ASN A 660 -2.05 -3.04 -11.46
N TYR A 661 -2.48 -2.73 -12.69
CA TYR A 661 -2.26 -1.43 -13.33
C TYR A 661 -2.98 -0.31 -12.59
N LYS A 662 -2.26 0.81 -12.42
CA LYS A 662 -2.75 2.02 -11.75
C LYS A 662 -2.19 3.24 -12.44
N GLN A 663 -3.06 4.21 -12.69
CA GLN A 663 -2.66 5.51 -13.24
C GLN A 663 -3.39 6.66 -12.55
N LEU A 664 -2.75 7.82 -12.56
CA LEU A 664 -3.35 9.10 -12.19
C LEU A 664 -3.21 10.06 -13.37
N SER A 665 -4.36 10.48 -13.91
CA SER A 665 -4.50 11.49 -14.95
C SER A 665 -5.36 12.65 -14.44
N GLN A 666 -6.48 12.96 -15.09
CA GLN A 666 -7.54 13.80 -14.50
C GLN A 666 -8.27 13.09 -13.36
N SER A 667 -8.44 11.77 -13.48
CA SER A 667 -8.99 10.87 -12.47
C SER A 667 -7.98 9.75 -12.17
N TYR A 668 -8.11 9.16 -10.98
CA TYR A 668 -7.38 7.96 -10.61
C TYR A 668 -8.11 6.74 -11.19
N THR A 669 -7.37 5.83 -11.82
CA THR A 669 -7.90 4.57 -12.32
C THR A 669 -7.01 3.42 -11.86
N SER A 670 -7.64 2.39 -11.32
CA SER A 670 -6.99 1.12 -10.95
C SER A 670 -7.67 -0.02 -11.70
N PHE A 671 -6.92 -1.08 -12.02
CA PHE A 671 -7.46 -2.36 -12.50
C PHE A 671 -7.56 -3.41 -11.39
N ASP A 672 -7.16 -3.06 -10.16
CA ASP A 672 -7.23 -3.98 -9.03
C ASP A 672 -8.65 -4.54 -8.88
N ASN A 673 -8.70 -5.86 -8.71
CA ASN A 673 -9.90 -6.68 -8.51
C ASN A 673 -10.93 -6.65 -9.64
N ILE A 674 -10.69 -5.94 -10.76
CA ILE A 674 -11.51 -6.10 -11.96
C ILE A 674 -11.14 -7.44 -12.61
N PRO A 675 -12.10 -8.38 -12.79
CA PRO A 675 -11.80 -9.66 -13.40
C PRO A 675 -11.38 -9.50 -14.87
N VAL A 676 -10.43 -10.33 -15.31
CA VAL A 676 -9.93 -10.31 -16.68
C VAL A 676 -10.33 -11.56 -17.45
N LEU A 677 -10.96 -11.36 -18.61
CA LEU A 677 -11.25 -12.36 -19.61
C LEU A 677 -10.10 -12.49 -20.61
N MET A 678 -9.67 -13.73 -20.90
CA MET A 678 -8.72 -14.03 -21.96
C MET A 678 -9.31 -14.99 -23.00
N GLY A 679 -9.27 -14.63 -24.28
CA GLY A 679 -9.78 -15.45 -25.38
C GLY A 679 -8.69 -16.01 -26.31
N PRO A 680 -7.81 -16.94 -25.92
CA PRO A 680 -6.74 -17.43 -26.78
C PRO A 680 -7.22 -18.42 -27.88
N SER A 681 -8.42 -18.98 -27.73
CA SER A 681 -8.88 -20.16 -28.48
C SER A 681 -8.78 -20.02 -30.00
N ARG A 682 -8.05 -20.98 -30.61
CA ARG A 682 -7.85 -21.12 -32.07
C ARG A 682 -7.23 -19.88 -32.76
N LYS A 683 -6.71 -18.90 -32.02
CA LYS A 683 -6.16 -17.65 -32.60
C LYS A 683 -4.90 -17.86 -33.43
N ARG A 684 -4.63 -16.90 -34.31
CA ARG A 684 -3.56 -16.97 -35.33
C ARG A 684 -2.16 -17.14 -34.72
N PHE A 685 -1.84 -16.45 -33.62
CA PHE A 685 -0.52 -16.54 -32.99
C PHE A 685 -0.17 -17.98 -32.54
N ILE A 686 -1.17 -18.78 -32.14
CA ILE A 686 -0.99 -20.21 -31.83
C ILE A 686 -0.63 -20.99 -33.09
N GLY A 687 -1.30 -20.69 -34.21
CA GLY A 687 -1.00 -21.30 -35.51
C GLY A 687 0.40 -20.95 -36.01
N GLU A 688 0.83 -19.71 -35.84
CA GLU A 688 2.19 -19.28 -36.21
C GLU A 688 3.26 -19.96 -35.35
N ALA A 689 2.99 -20.17 -34.06
CA ALA A 689 3.91 -20.88 -33.17
C ALA A 689 3.97 -22.41 -33.42
N THR A 690 2.85 -23.03 -33.82
CA THR A 690 2.72 -24.50 -33.92
C THR A 690 2.71 -25.04 -35.35
N GLY A 691 2.60 -24.17 -36.35
CA GLY A 691 2.41 -24.54 -37.76
C GLY A 691 1.02 -25.11 -38.09
N LYS A 692 0.03 -25.00 -37.19
CA LYS A 692 -1.29 -25.64 -37.35
C LYS A 692 -2.40 -24.71 -37.88
N ALA A 693 -3.31 -25.27 -38.67
CA ALA A 693 -4.55 -24.63 -39.09
C ALA A 693 -5.53 -24.42 -37.93
N ALA A 694 -6.53 -23.55 -38.08
CA ALA A 694 -7.40 -23.12 -36.97
C ALA A 694 -8.11 -24.28 -36.24
N GLY A 695 -8.62 -25.27 -36.98
CA GLY A 695 -9.29 -26.45 -36.42
C GLY A 695 -8.36 -27.40 -35.66
N ASP A 696 -7.06 -27.39 -35.93
CA ASP A 696 -6.08 -28.32 -35.36
C ASP A 696 -5.30 -27.72 -34.17
N ARG A 697 -5.73 -26.55 -33.67
CA ARG A 697 -5.04 -25.77 -32.61
C ARG A 697 -5.42 -26.18 -31.19
N LEU A 698 -6.09 -27.31 -30.98
CA LEU A 698 -6.57 -27.75 -29.66
C LEU A 698 -5.47 -27.72 -28.59
N PHE A 699 -4.37 -28.44 -28.79
CA PHE A 699 -3.27 -28.50 -27.80
C PHE A 699 -2.53 -27.16 -27.63
N GLY A 700 -2.38 -26.38 -28.70
CA GLY A 700 -1.82 -25.04 -28.59
C GLY A 700 -2.74 -24.10 -27.82
N THR A 701 -4.06 -24.28 -27.95
CA THR A 701 -5.06 -23.57 -27.14
C THR A 701 -4.99 -24.00 -25.69
N ALA A 702 -4.87 -25.30 -25.40
CA ALA A 702 -4.71 -25.80 -24.04
C ALA A 702 -3.49 -25.15 -23.35
N ALA A 703 -2.33 -25.13 -24.02
CA ALA A 703 -1.13 -24.50 -23.50
C ALA A 703 -1.32 -22.98 -23.26
N ALA A 704 -1.97 -22.28 -24.19
CA ALA A 704 -2.25 -20.85 -24.02
C ALA A 704 -3.25 -20.56 -22.90
N VAL A 705 -4.29 -21.41 -22.72
CA VAL A 705 -5.24 -21.30 -21.62
C VAL A 705 -4.55 -21.49 -20.28
N THR A 706 -3.73 -22.54 -20.13
CA THR A 706 -2.93 -22.76 -18.92
C THR A 706 -2.04 -21.55 -18.62
N ALA A 707 -1.37 -20.99 -19.63
CA ALA A 707 -0.54 -19.80 -19.45
C ALA A 707 -1.35 -18.56 -19.05
N CYS A 708 -2.55 -18.37 -19.61
CA CYS A 708 -3.43 -17.26 -19.20
C CYS A 708 -3.82 -17.39 -17.71
N ILE A 709 -4.17 -18.59 -17.26
CA ILE A 709 -4.56 -18.85 -15.86
C ILE A 709 -3.38 -18.64 -14.92
N ALA A 710 -2.20 -19.19 -15.25
CA ALA A 710 -0.97 -19.00 -14.48
C ALA A 710 -0.54 -17.52 -14.37
N SER A 711 -0.87 -16.71 -15.37
CA SER A 711 -0.64 -15.25 -15.34
C SER A 711 -1.81 -14.45 -14.74
N GLY A 712 -2.83 -15.13 -14.21
CA GLY A 712 -3.90 -14.52 -13.41
C GLY A 712 -5.23 -14.28 -14.12
N SER A 713 -5.51 -14.90 -15.26
CA SER A 713 -6.81 -14.79 -15.96
C SER A 713 -7.95 -15.31 -15.09
N ASP A 714 -9.02 -14.54 -14.94
CA ASP A 714 -10.18 -14.91 -14.11
C ASP A 714 -11.26 -15.66 -14.91
N MET A 715 -11.28 -15.45 -16.23
CA MET A 715 -12.17 -16.15 -17.15
C MET A 715 -11.46 -16.46 -18.47
N VAL A 716 -11.75 -17.61 -19.08
CA VAL A 716 -11.22 -17.97 -20.40
C VAL A 716 -12.35 -18.25 -21.40
N ARG A 717 -12.22 -17.68 -22.62
CA ARG A 717 -13.21 -17.82 -23.69
C ARG A 717 -12.75 -18.81 -24.77
N VAL A 718 -13.51 -19.90 -24.96
CA VAL A 718 -13.06 -21.06 -25.75
C VAL A 718 -14.14 -21.71 -26.64
N HIS A 719 -13.69 -22.34 -27.73
CA HIS A 719 -14.54 -23.18 -28.59
C HIS A 719 -14.61 -24.63 -28.07
N ASP A 720 -13.47 -25.21 -27.72
CA ASP A 720 -13.29 -26.61 -27.30
C ASP A 720 -13.55 -26.77 -25.78
N TYR A 721 -14.76 -26.43 -25.33
CA TYR A 721 -15.07 -26.29 -23.89
C TYR A 721 -14.93 -27.59 -23.09
N LYS A 722 -15.10 -28.77 -23.69
CA LYS A 722 -14.97 -30.05 -23.00
C LYS A 722 -13.54 -30.27 -22.54
N GLU A 723 -12.60 -30.16 -23.48
CA GLU A 723 -11.18 -30.33 -23.21
C GLU A 723 -10.66 -29.20 -22.32
N MET A 724 -11.10 -27.96 -22.56
CA MET A 724 -10.67 -26.83 -21.75
C MET A 724 -11.22 -26.87 -20.32
N LYS A 725 -12.28 -27.64 -20.05
CA LYS A 725 -12.76 -27.86 -18.67
C LYS A 725 -11.73 -28.60 -17.82
N ASP A 726 -11.11 -29.62 -18.37
CA ASP A 726 -10.08 -30.39 -17.66
C ASP A 726 -8.80 -29.56 -17.51
N ILE A 727 -8.44 -28.80 -18.55
CA ILE A 727 -7.26 -27.91 -18.51
C ILE A 727 -7.43 -26.79 -17.48
N THR A 728 -8.59 -26.14 -17.43
CA THR A 728 -8.89 -25.09 -16.43
C THR A 728 -8.87 -25.66 -15.03
N ALA A 729 -9.50 -26.81 -14.78
CA ALA A 729 -9.46 -27.47 -13.47
C ALA A 729 -8.04 -27.82 -13.02
N MET A 730 -7.20 -28.33 -13.94
CA MET A 730 -5.81 -28.64 -13.62
C MET A 730 -4.97 -27.38 -13.36
N ALA A 731 -5.17 -26.32 -14.13
CA ALA A 731 -4.46 -25.05 -13.93
C ALA A 731 -4.89 -24.36 -12.62
N ASP A 732 -6.18 -24.38 -12.29
CA ASP A 732 -6.66 -23.83 -11.01
C ASP A 732 -6.04 -24.57 -9.80
N LEU A 733 -5.80 -25.88 -9.90
CA LEU A 733 -5.12 -26.63 -8.82
C LEU A 733 -3.67 -26.17 -8.60
N THR A 734 -2.96 -25.76 -9.64
CA THR A 734 -1.57 -25.30 -9.50
C THR A 734 -1.48 -23.89 -8.94
N GLU A 735 -2.46 -23.03 -9.26
CA GLU A 735 -2.43 -21.63 -8.86
C GLU A 735 -3.23 -21.33 -7.57
N LEU A 736 -4.33 -22.05 -7.32
CA LEU A 736 -5.28 -21.77 -6.23
C LEU A 736 -5.34 -22.89 -5.17
N GLY A 737 -4.67 -24.02 -5.40
CA GLY A 737 -4.75 -25.20 -4.54
C GLY A 737 -3.75 -25.19 -3.37
N ASP A 738 -4.26 -25.34 -2.14
CA ASP A 738 -3.52 -26.00 -1.05
C ASP A 738 -3.67 -27.53 -1.19
N VAL A 739 -2.75 -28.32 -0.63
CA VAL A 739 -2.66 -29.79 -0.71
C VAL A 739 -3.99 -30.48 -0.30
N ALA A 740 -4.77 -29.85 0.58
CA ALA A 740 -6.10 -30.31 0.98
C ALA A 740 -7.13 -30.30 -0.17
N SER A 741 -7.07 -29.31 -1.05
CA SER A 741 -7.98 -29.15 -2.21
C SER A 741 -7.76 -30.25 -3.25
N PHE A 742 -6.49 -30.63 -3.46
CA PHE A 742 -6.13 -31.77 -4.31
C PHE A 742 -6.71 -33.09 -3.78
N SER A 743 -6.63 -33.31 -2.46
CA SER A 743 -7.16 -34.51 -1.80
C SER A 743 -8.69 -34.62 -1.94
N ALA A 744 -9.41 -33.49 -1.81
CA ALA A 744 -10.86 -33.43 -2.00
C ALA A 744 -11.28 -33.66 -3.46
N LEU A 745 -10.53 -33.12 -4.42
CA LEU A 745 -10.78 -33.35 -5.86
C LEU A 745 -10.59 -34.82 -6.21
N VAL A 746 -9.49 -35.44 -5.77
CA VAL A 746 -9.21 -36.87 -5.98
C VAL A 746 -10.32 -37.72 -5.36
N ALA A 747 -10.78 -37.40 -4.15
CA ALA A 747 -11.90 -38.09 -3.52
C ALA A 747 -13.21 -37.98 -4.35
N SER A 748 -13.51 -36.81 -4.92
CA SER A 748 -14.70 -36.62 -5.76
C SER A 748 -14.64 -37.38 -7.09
N LEU A 749 -13.45 -37.51 -7.67
CA LEU A 749 -13.19 -38.28 -8.88
C LEU A 749 -13.27 -39.78 -8.61
N CYS A 750 -12.76 -40.25 -7.47
CA CYS A 750 -12.87 -41.65 -7.04
C CYS A 750 -14.33 -42.08 -6.80
N VAL A 751 -15.21 -41.18 -6.38
CA VAL A 751 -16.65 -41.47 -6.20
C VAL A 751 -17.38 -41.63 -7.55
N LYS A 752 -16.90 -41.02 -8.64
CA LYS A 752 -17.52 -41.12 -9.98
C LYS A 752 -17.11 -42.37 -10.77
N VAL A 753 -16.01 -43.04 -10.42
CA VAL A 753 -15.57 -44.28 -11.09
C VAL A 753 -16.10 -45.49 -10.32
N GLY A 754 -17.41 -45.76 -10.44
CA GLY A 754 -18.05 -46.82 -9.67
C GLY A 754 -19.40 -47.29 -10.20
N SER A 755 -19.54 -47.50 -11.52
CA SER A 755 -20.66 -48.29 -12.07
C SER A 755 -20.46 -48.61 -13.55
N THR A 756 -19.73 -49.70 -13.86
CA THR A 756 -19.97 -50.49 -15.06
C THR A 756 -19.66 -51.96 -14.81
N ALA A 757 -20.61 -52.80 -15.23
CA ALA A 757 -20.58 -54.27 -15.30
C ALA A 757 -20.71 -55.08 -13.98
N GLY A 758 -21.97 -55.29 -13.56
CA GLY A 758 -22.45 -56.64 -13.27
C GLY A 758 -22.02 -57.35 -11.98
N ARG A 759 -22.39 -56.82 -10.81
CA ARG A 759 -22.84 -57.60 -9.62
C ARG A 759 -23.41 -56.64 -8.57
N ARG A 760 -24.63 -56.91 -8.11
CA ARG A 760 -25.27 -56.18 -7.02
C ARG A 760 -24.48 -56.42 -5.72
N THR A 761 -23.84 -55.39 -5.19
CA THR A 761 -23.45 -55.32 -3.79
C THR A 761 -24.05 -54.05 -3.22
N VAL A 762 -24.98 -54.21 -2.28
CA VAL A 762 -25.56 -53.11 -1.51
C VAL A 762 -24.49 -52.62 -0.55
N LEU A 763 -23.99 -51.40 -0.74
CA LEU A 763 -23.22 -50.69 0.29
C LEU A 763 -24.16 -49.68 0.94
N GLY A 764 -24.66 -50.06 2.11
CA GLY A 764 -25.35 -49.16 3.02
C GLY A 764 -24.39 -48.14 3.63
N ASN A 765 -24.97 -47.03 4.09
CA ASN A 765 -24.33 -45.96 4.85
C ASN A 765 -23.27 -46.49 5.84
N VAL A 766 -22.04 -46.03 5.71
CA VAL A 766 -21.07 -46.05 6.81
C VAL A 766 -20.89 -44.62 7.31
N THR A 767 -21.84 -44.20 8.13
CA THR A 767 -21.62 -43.17 9.15
C THR A 767 -20.81 -43.81 10.27
N GLY A 768 -19.56 -43.36 10.47
CA GLY A 768 -18.78 -43.71 11.66
C GLY A 768 -17.36 -44.21 11.37
N LEU A 769 -16.44 -43.29 11.10
CA LEU A 769 -15.01 -43.47 11.36
C LEU A 769 -14.44 -42.10 11.77
N SER A 770 -14.27 -41.92 13.07
CA SER A 770 -13.53 -40.81 13.67
C SER A 770 -12.03 -41.03 13.44
N ALA A 771 -11.44 -40.29 12.50
CA ALA A 771 -9.99 -40.13 12.44
C ALA A 771 -9.63 -38.79 13.10
N SER A 772 -8.97 -38.83 14.25
CA SER A 772 -8.38 -37.63 14.87
C SER A 772 -7.07 -37.30 14.17
N VAL A 773 -7.00 -36.13 13.55
CA VAL A 773 -5.76 -35.56 13.02
C VAL A 773 -5.16 -34.66 14.10
N THR A 774 -4.01 -35.03 14.64
CA THR A 774 -3.24 -34.17 15.55
C THR A 774 -1.92 -33.83 14.87
N LEU A 775 -1.64 -32.53 14.76
CA LEU A 775 -0.41 -31.98 14.20
C LEU A 775 0.52 -31.65 15.36
N ASP A 776 1.56 -32.45 15.54
CA ASP A 776 2.72 -32.11 16.36
C ASP A 776 4.00 -32.45 15.58
N ASN A 777 4.87 -31.46 15.41
CA ASN A 777 6.24 -31.57 14.88
C ASN A 777 6.43 -32.53 13.68
N ALA A 778 5.75 -32.23 12.57
CA ALA A 778 6.04 -32.77 11.24
C ALA A 778 5.95 -34.31 11.08
N ARG A 779 5.04 -34.99 11.80
CA ARG A 779 4.69 -36.40 11.51
C ARG A 779 3.18 -36.61 11.45
N LEU A 780 2.73 -37.22 10.35
CA LEU A 780 1.35 -37.63 10.12
C LEU A 780 1.24 -39.13 10.46
N THR A 781 0.46 -39.47 11.49
CA THR A 781 0.30 -40.87 11.93
C THR A 781 -1.14 -41.33 11.66
N VAL A 782 -1.31 -42.26 10.71
CA VAL A 782 -2.60 -42.91 10.44
C VAL A 782 -2.58 -44.29 11.10
N SER A 783 -3.49 -44.55 12.03
CA SER A 783 -3.65 -45.87 12.65
C SER A 783 -4.94 -46.54 12.15
N GLY A 784 -4.82 -47.68 11.47
CA GLY A 784 -5.95 -48.56 11.16
C GLY A 784 -5.97 -49.13 9.73
N LYS A 785 -5.41 -50.33 9.56
CA LYS A 785 -5.53 -51.31 8.43
C LYS A 785 -5.46 -50.79 6.99
N MET A 786 -4.35 -51.14 6.33
CA MET A 786 -4.13 -51.04 4.88
C MET A 786 -5.23 -51.71 4.04
N VAL A 787 -5.70 -50.99 3.03
CA VAL A 787 -6.19 -51.56 1.77
C VAL A 787 -5.23 -51.07 0.69
N GLU A 788 -4.63 -51.99 -0.06
CA GLU A 788 -3.69 -51.70 -1.14
C GLU A 788 -4.41 -50.94 -2.27
N SER A 789 -4.02 -49.68 -2.49
CA SER A 789 -4.20 -48.99 -3.77
C SER A 789 -2.92 -48.22 -4.08
N SER A 790 -2.26 -48.60 -5.16
CA SER A 790 -0.99 -48.08 -5.65
C SER A 790 -1.10 -46.63 -6.10
N ALA A 791 -0.89 -45.68 -5.18
CA ALA A 791 -0.60 -44.27 -5.48
C ALA A 791 -0.08 -43.56 -4.23
N LEU A 792 1.10 -43.93 -3.70
CA LEU A 792 1.80 -43.14 -2.67
C LEU A 792 3.23 -43.66 -2.43
N VAL A 793 4.12 -43.52 -3.41
CA VAL A 793 5.58 -43.59 -3.16
C VAL A 793 6.28 -42.61 -4.12
N ALA A 794 6.25 -41.33 -3.79
CA ALA A 794 7.07 -40.32 -4.47
C ALA A 794 7.62 -39.32 -3.45
N ARG A 795 8.42 -39.81 -2.50
CA ARG A 795 9.34 -38.95 -1.73
C ARG A 795 10.60 -39.65 -1.20
N ASP A 796 10.63 -40.99 -1.13
CA ASP A 796 11.80 -41.73 -0.63
C ASP A 796 12.70 -42.35 -1.72
N LEU A 797 12.39 -42.15 -3.01
CA LEU A 797 13.14 -42.75 -4.12
C LEU A 797 14.33 -41.90 -4.63
N TRP A 798 14.63 -40.74 -4.02
CA TRP A 798 15.68 -39.84 -4.49
C TRP A 798 17.00 -39.89 -3.70
N ALA A 799 17.18 -40.86 -2.78
CA ALA A 799 18.32 -40.88 -1.86
C ALA A 799 19.35 -42.03 -2.04
N ALA A 800 19.24 -42.90 -3.06
CA ALA A 800 20.27 -43.94 -3.29
C ALA A 800 20.27 -44.48 -4.74
N PRO A 801 21.24 -44.10 -5.60
CA PRO A 801 21.28 -44.54 -7.00
C PRO A 801 21.68 -46.02 -7.21
N ASP A 802 22.24 -46.69 -6.20
CA ASP A 802 22.97 -47.96 -6.39
C ASP A 802 22.15 -49.23 -6.11
N ARG A 803 20.81 -49.15 -6.08
CA ARG A 803 19.95 -50.33 -5.85
C ARG A 803 18.71 -50.36 -6.73
N ILE A 804 18.88 -50.40 -8.05
CA ILE A 804 17.81 -50.85 -8.96
C ILE A 804 18.41 -51.73 -10.06
N THR A 805 18.27 -53.04 -9.91
CA THR A 805 18.38 -54.01 -11.00
C THR A 805 16.98 -54.54 -11.34
N GLY A 806 16.59 -54.39 -12.60
CA GLY A 806 15.50 -55.15 -13.21
C GLY A 806 14.09 -54.54 -13.10
N PHE A 807 13.73 -53.71 -14.08
CA PHE A 807 12.36 -53.71 -14.62
C PHE A 807 12.43 -53.53 -16.13
N SER A 808 12.12 -54.60 -16.84
CA SER A 808 11.88 -54.62 -18.28
C SER A 808 10.41 -54.28 -18.56
N GLN A 809 10.20 -53.30 -19.44
CA GLN A 809 8.94 -52.97 -20.12
C GLN A 809 7.77 -52.50 -19.24
N VAL A 810 7.56 -51.18 -19.20
CA VAL A 810 6.23 -50.57 -19.12
C VAL A 810 6.15 -49.50 -20.21
N THR A 811 5.40 -49.81 -21.27
CA THR A 811 4.93 -48.88 -22.29
C THR A 811 3.59 -48.32 -21.84
N ASP A 812 3.55 -47.07 -21.35
CA ASP A 812 2.54 -46.03 -21.65
C ASP A 812 2.54 -44.91 -20.60
N LEU A 813 2.46 -43.67 -21.12
CA LEU A 813 2.29 -42.37 -20.45
C LEU A 813 3.19 -42.03 -19.25
N ALA A 814 4.32 -41.38 -19.56
CA ALA A 814 5.08 -40.59 -18.60
C ALA A 814 4.56 -39.14 -18.56
N THR A 815 3.81 -38.79 -17.50
CA THR A 815 3.71 -37.41 -17.02
C THR A 815 4.82 -37.23 -15.98
N VAL A 816 5.95 -36.67 -16.38
CA VAL A 816 7.04 -36.28 -15.46
C VAL A 816 6.89 -34.79 -15.21
N VAL A 817 6.37 -34.40 -14.04
CA VAL A 817 6.42 -33.02 -13.57
C VAL A 817 7.66 -32.87 -12.70
N ALA A 818 8.66 -32.18 -13.24
CA ALA A 818 9.78 -31.66 -12.46
C ALA A 818 9.36 -30.31 -11.87
N LEU A 819 9.03 -30.28 -10.57
CA LEU A 819 8.93 -29.02 -9.82
C LEU A 819 10.35 -28.61 -9.42
N GLY A 820 10.94 -27.72 -10.20
CA GLY A 820 12.18 -27.03 -9.84
C GLY A 820 11.85 -25.91 -8.86
N ASP A 821 12.45 -25.98 -7.68
CA ASP A 821 12.50 -24.92 -6.70
C ASP A 821 13.10 -23.65 -7.34
N ARG A 822 12.31 -22.59 -7.48
CA ARG A 822 12.76 -21.25 -7.89
C ARG A 822 12.85 -20.34 -6.67
N SER A 823 13.67 -20.73 -5.70
CA SER A 823 14.32 -19.78 -4.80
C SER A 823 15.80 -19.73 -5.18
N ASP A 824 16.12 -18.94 -6.21
CA ASP A 824 17.40 -18.26 -6.44
C ASP A 824 17.54 -17.95 -7.92
N ARG A 825 17.30 -16.68 -8.30
CA ARG A 825 18.12 -15.92 -9.25
C ARG A 825 17.64 -14.47 -9.38
N PHE A 826 18.64 -13.59 -9.26
CA PHE A 826 18.74 -12.20 -9.69
C PHE A 826 18.17 -11.93 -11.08
#